data_AF-A0A5C7UQH6-F1
#
_entry.id   AF-A0A5C7UQH6-F1
#
_cell.length_a   1.000
_cell.length_b   1.000
_cell.length_c   1.000
_cell.angle_alpha   90.00
_cell.angle_beta   90.00
_cell.angle_gamma   90.00
#
_symmetry.space_group_name_H-M   'P 1'
#
loop_
_entity.id
_entity.type
_entity.pdbx_description
1 polymer ?
#
loop_
_entity_poly.entity_id
_entity_poly.type
_entity_poly.pdbx_seq_one_letter_code
_entity_poly.pdbx_strand_id
1 'polypeptide(L)'
;MRLTNYITQLFRGSKTAEPLYKLVKMDKQNRLSYQLKRTNTPMAKAEMSLWKRAVESASDPEQPNRTDLYALYQLAISDAHLFSQINSRKIKTLGAPFSVIKGNSPNKDLVELLKRPWFGDFMNLTLDSLFYGHSLIEFGQLVDGHFQEVHLIDRNLVIPEKGLVVAKVGDDKGIPFREPPFNEYLIEVGLSDHLGLLKDAVPEVIWKRNARSDWSVRSEKFGMPVVVIRTASTDARELDAKEMMAANIGSNGYAILHTDDQVEFHESQHSDAYQVYLEQAKLCDEQLSKLILGQTGVSDKKSFVGAAEVHERLMNEYIERDMRWLENIVNYQLFPFLISKGYSLGDARFAFDQPDAEAKQLGGAGAKKLSSLGRLSWMNAIENLAIPNASTDKRLTEIAAAIHSGNLPKETISPELALNNGDSLWERIKANFKKMGSVDKTPENESWLRLQQNNVYAFGAAKSFAQMQEMRAVVHDQNGVQRPFYEFYKRVKSIDECYNQHYAQAEYQAVVRGTIMGQKWLEIQEQKDVFPWLKYQTKADNRVRAEHDRLNGIVLPADDPFWSQYYPPNGWRCRCSVKPLTDAQLEKQNLRPADSDLAQQAAKKEVKDDYWKHNTGMSELFDRKGTPYFKAMPGEGESPLKAVQNYGMTTVEHIYERHGSKFPSALGFESEDDFKTFWSQKADSNGEIKLQDSTGLTLTFSKALRKQTIENGNWNVAKSAVVLLKNANEIWGALDPEQSLFRKYIGYYQTGPLVLLADQNGVVHSFYNWEKSLTDLEKLREGLLIKRR
;
A
#
# COMPACT_ATOMS: atom_id res chain seq x y z
N MET A 1 59.90 59.22 13.42
CA MET A 1 59.67 57.82 13.01
C MET A 1 58.33 57.78 12.30
N ARG A 2 58.22 58.00 10.99
CA ARG A 2 58.67 57.17 9.85
C ARG A 2 58.08 55.75 9.86
N LEU A 3 57.19 55.53 8.88
CA LEU A 3 56.96 54.30 8.13
C LEU A 3 56.43 53.08 8.88
N THR A 4 55.11 52.89 8.88
CA THR A 4 54.51 51.69 8.26
C THR A 4 53.07 51.96 7.81
N ASN A 5 52.99 52.88 6.85
CA ASN A 5 51.81 53.25 6.10
C ASN A 5 51.75 52.39 4.81
N TYR A 6 51.81 51.04 4.91
CA TYR A 6 52.01 50.21 3.69
C TYR A 6 51.32 48.83 3.64
N ILE A 7 50.29 48.54 4.44
CA ILE A 7 49.43 47.34 4.20
C ILE A 7 47.92 47.65 4.33
N THR A 8 47.51 48.93 4.28
CA THR A 8 46.09 49.31 4.37
C THR A 8 45.62 50.13 3.16
N GLN A 9 46.27 49.93 2.01
CA GLN A 9 45.99 50.63 0.74
C GLN A 9 45.79 49.69 -0.46
N LEU A 10 45.36 48.44 -0.26
CA LEU A 10 45.01 47.55 -1.38
C LEU A 10 43.54 47.12 -1.46
N PHE A 11 42.69 47.44 -0.48
CA PHE A 11 41.26 47.11 -0.57
C PHE A 11 40.35 48.19 0.05
N ARG A 12 40.24 49.35 -0.62
CA ARG A 12 39.02 50.16 -0.57
C ARG A 12 38.29 49.97 -1.88
N GLY A 13 37.16 49.26 -1.84
CA GLY A 13 36.34 49.08 -3.03
C GLY A 13 35.21 48.05 -2.92
N SER A 14 34.34 48.12 -1.92
CA SER A 14 32.89 48.08 -2.15
C SER A 14 32.16 48.45 -0.86
N LYS A 15 31.10 49.25 -0.99
CA LYS A 15 30.19 49.58 0.11
C LYS A 15 29.59 48.27 0.64
N THR A 16 29.86 47.92 1.90
CA THR A 16 29.03 46.94 2.59
C THR A 16 27.64 47.54 2.73
N ALA A 17 26.63 46.83 2.23
CA ALA A 17 25.23 47.19 2.40
C ALA A 17 24.91 47.35 3.89
N GLU A 18 24.14 48.38 4.24
CA GLU A 18 23.55 48.49 5.57
C GLU A 18 22.75 47.21 5.89
N PRO A 19 22.84 46.64 7.10
CA PRO A 19 22.01 45.51 7.47
C PRO A 19 20.55 45.95 7.42
N LEU A 20 19.74 45.23 6.63
CA LEU A 20 18.37 45.62 6.30
C LEU A 20 17.37 45.48 7.47
N TYR A 21 17.82 45.17 8.69
CA TYR A 21 16.94 45.01 9.86
C TYR A 21 17.64 45.41 11.18
N LYS A 22 16.95 46.21 12.01
CA LYS A 22 17.37 46.56 13.37
C LYS A 22 17.12 45.37 14.31
N LEU A 23 18.15 44.94 15.05
CA LEU A 23 17.99 44.04 16.20
C LEU A 23 17.08 44.69 17.24
N VAL A 24 15.92 44.08 17.50
CA VAL A 24 15.04 44.45 18.61
C VAL A 24 15.73 44.05 19.92
N LYS A 25 15.95 45.02 20.80
CA LYS A 25 16.51 44.82 22.15
C LYS A 25 15.64 43.81 22.92
N MET A 26 16.28 42.80 23.50
CA MET A 26 15.63 41.76 24.31
C MET A 26 15.19 42.29 25.68
N ASP A 27 14.01 41.88 26.13
CA ASP A 27 13.61 41.97 27.53
C ASP A 27 13.57 40.55 28.14
N LYS A 28 14.59 40.20 28.93
CA LYS A 28 14.71 38.87 29.56
C LYS A 28 13.60 38.62 30.59
N GLN A 29 12.93 39.66 31.07
CA GLN A 29 11.86 39.53 32.07
C GLN A 29 10.58 38.94 31.49
N ASN A 30 10.37 38.97 30.17
CA ASN A 30 9.09 38.55 29.54
C ASN A 30 9.08 37.10 29.03
N ARG A 31 10.09 36.30 29.38
CA ARG A 31 10.23 34.89 28.94
C ARG A 31 9.91 33.91 30.06
N LEU A 32 9.07 32.91 29.77
CA LEU A 32 8.61 31.93 30.74
C LEU A 32 9.73 30.99 31.19
N SER A 33 10.60 30.53 30.27
CA SER A 33 11.72 29.63 30.64
C SER A 33 12.67 30.23 31.69
N TYR A 34 12.78 31.55 31.77
CA TYR A 34 13.58 32.25 32.78
C TYR A 34 12.86 32.42 34.12
N GLN A 35 11.52 32.51 34.11
CA GLN A 35 10.72 32.70 35.32
C GLN A 35 10.43 31.38 36.04
N LEU A 36 10.45 30.25 35.33
CA LEU A 36 10.12 28.95 35.86
C LEU A 36 11.36 28.20 36.36
N LYS A 37 11.23 27.55 37.53
CA LYS A 37 12.26 26.63 38.04
C LYS A 37 11.99 25.22 37.51
N ARG A 38 13.04 24.52 37.08
CA ARG A 38 12.91 23.09 36.72
C ARG A 38 12.44 22.29 37.93
N THR A 39 11.34 21.58 37.77
CA THR A 39 10.79 20.66 38.76
C THR A 39 11.15 19.22 38.42
N ASN A 40 11.47 18.41 39.43
CA ASN A 40 11.64 16.97 39.24
C ASN A 40 10.26 16.32 39.17
N THR A 41 9.99 15.53 38.14
CA THR A 41 8.79 14.69 38.07
C THR A 41 9.15 13.32 38.64
N PRO A 42 8.58 12.90 39.79
CA PRO A 42 8.87 11.58 40.33
C PRO A 42 8.28 10.50 39.40
N MET A 43 8.97 9.37 39.28
CA MET A 43 8.41 8.21 38.57
C MET A 43 7.17 7.70 39.32
N ALA A 44 6.05 7.58 38.61
CA ALA A 44 4.82 7.02 39.15
C ALA A 44 4.94 5.50 39.42
N LYS A 45 4.14 5.01 40.38
CA LYS A 45 3.92 3.58 40.54
C LYS A 45 3.05 3.05 39.39
N ALA A 46 3.34 1.83 38.93
CA ALA A 46 2.61 1.17 37.85
C ALA A 46 1.27 0.59 38.33
N GLU A 47 0.28 1.46 38.59
CA GLU A 47 -1.02 1.05 39.16
C GLU A 47 -2.22 1.54 38.31
N MET A 48 -3.14 0.62 38.00
CA MET A 48 -4.33 0.94 37.18
C MET A 48 -5.29 1.90 37.88
N SER A 49 -5.40 1.81 39.21
CA SER A 49 -6.19 2.73 40.03
C SER A 49 -5.65 4.17 39.97
N LEU A 50 -4.33 4.33 39.90
CA LEU A 50 -3.69 5.63 39.70
C LEU A 50 -4.00 6.18 38.31
N TRP A 51 -3.89 5.37 37.25
CA TRP A 51 -4.24 5.80 35.89
C TRP A 51 -5.69 6.30 35.78
N LYS A 52 -6.67 5.55 36.31
CA LYS A 52 -8.08 5.96 36.28
C LYS A 52 -8.30 7.32 36.95
N ARG A 53 -7.78 7.50 38.16
CA ARG A 53 -7.88 8.77 38.91
C ARG A 53 -7.13 9.91 38.21
N ALA A 54 -5.97 9.63 37.63
CA ALA A 54 -5.18 10.62 36.90
C ALA A 54 -5.90 11.10 35.63
N VAL A 55 -6.56 10.20 34.89
CA VAL A 55 -7.35 10.57 33.71
C VAL A 55 -8.58 11.40 34.10
N GLU A 56 -9.27 11.01 35.17
CA GLU A 56 -10.43 11.74 35.71
C GLU A 56 -10.01 13.16 36.13
N SER A 57 -8.96 13.28 36.94
CA SER A 57 -8.38 14.55 37.38
C SER A 57 -7.88 15.42 36.22
N ALA A 58 -7.30 14.81 35.18
CA ALA A 58 -6.82 15.52 34.00
C ALA A 58 -7.96 16.04 33.11
N SER A 59 -9.14 15.40 33.19
CA SER A 59 -10.31 15.74 32.38
C SER A 59 -11.31 16.61 33.13
N ASP A 60 -11.02 17.01 34.37
CA ASP A 60 -11.87 17.89 35.17
C ASP A 60 -11.99 19.26 34.48
N PRO A 61 -13.20 19.70 34.07
CA PRO A 61 -13.36 20.97 33.36
C PRO A 61 -13.03 22.21 34.21
N GLU A 62 -13.21 22.12 35.52
CA GLU A 62 -13.05 23.25 36.45
C GLU A 62 -11.63 23.33 37.00
N GLN A 63 -11.04 22.18 37.34
CA GLN A 63 -9.71 22.07 37.94
C GLN A 63 -8.88 20.96 37.27
N PRO A 64 -8.51 21.12 35.99
CA PRO A 64 -7.71 20.12 35.29
C PRO A 64 -6.33 19.98 35.94
N ASN A 65 -5.96 18.76 36.33
CA ASN A 65 -4.65 18.44 36.88
C ASN A 65 -4.06 17.20 36.20
N ARG A 66 -2.96 17.41 35.48
CA ARG A 66 -2.27 16.40 34.66
C ARG A 66 -0.99 15.84 35.29
N THR A 67 -0.65 16.23 36.52
CA THR A 67 0.64 15.85 37.14
C THR A 67 0.82 14.33 37.24
N ASP A 68 -0.16 13.63 37.80
CA ASP A 68 -0.10 12.17 37.93
C ASP A 68 -0.12 11.49 36.56
N LEU A 69 -0.85 12.06 35.60
CA LEU A 69 -0.94 11.55 34.24
C LEU A 69 0.41 11.68 33.52
N TYR A 70 1.11 12.80 33.64
CA TYR A 70 2.43 12.99 33.06
C TYR A 70 3.51 12.16 33.76
N ALA A 71 3.40 11.92 35.07
CA ALA A 71 4.26 10.96 35.76
C ALA A 71 4.06 9.53 35.22
N LEU A 72 2.81 9.14 34.90
CA LEU A 72 2.51 7.88 34.21
C LEU A 72 3.02 7.86 32.75
N TYR A 73 3.03 8.99 32.05
CA TYR A 73 3.59 9.06 30.69
C TYR A 73 5.11 8.85 30.70
N GLN A 74 5.82 9.41 31.69
CA GLN A 74 7.24 9.13 31.89
C GLN A 74 7.50 7.64 32.18
N LEU A 75 6.65 7.03 33.01
CA LEU A 75 6.69 5.59 33.24
C LEU A 75 6.48 4.81 31.93
N ALA A 76 5.49 5.19 31.12
CA ALA A 76 5.18 4.54 29.86
C ALA A 76 6.34 4.65 28.86
N ILE A 77 6.94 5.82 28.68
CA ILE A 77 8.05 6.05 27.76
C ILE A 77 9.31 5.29 28.16
N SER A 78 9.48 4.94 29.44
CA SER A 78 10.57 4.05 29.86
C SER A 78 10.37 2.58 29.43
N ASP A 79 9.22 2.22 28.85
CA ASP A 79 9.07 0.94 28.15
C ASP A 79 9.79 0.95 26.79
N ALA A 80 10.75 0.04 26.63
CA ALA A 80 11.61 -0.01 25.45
C ALA A 80 10.84 -0.25 24.14
N HIS A 81 9.73 -0.98 24.17
CA HIS A 81 8.95 -1.26 22.97
C HIS A 81 8.16 -0.02 22.55
N LEU A 82 7.41 0.58 23.48
CA LEU A 82 6.69 1.83 23.22
C LEU A 82 7.63 2.94 22.75
N PHE A 83 8.77 3.12 23.42
CA PHE A 83 9.79 4.08 23.01
C PHE A 83 10.26 3.83 21.57
N SER A 84 10.53 2.57 21.21
CA SER A 84 10.95 2.21 19.86
C SER A 84 9.88 2.58 18.82
N GLN A 85 8.61 2.28 19.07
CA GLN A 85 7.53 2.57 18.12
C GLN A 85 7.36 4.09 17.91
N ILE A 86 7.37 4.87 19.00
CA ILE A 86 7.29 6.34 18.94
C ILE A 86 8.47 6.90 18.16
N ASN A 87 9.69 6.45 18.48
CA ASN A 87 10.90 6.95 17.85
C ASN A 87 10.96 6.59 16.36
N SER A 88 10.55 5.38 15.96
CA SER A 88 10.47 5.00 14.55
C SER A 88 9.52 5.89 13.74
N ARG A 89 8.38 6.28 14.31
CA ARG A 89 7.43 7.22 13.68
C ARG A 89 8.02 8.62 13.54
N LYS A 90 8.64 9.13 14.61
CA LYS A 90 9.25 10.47 14.64
C LYS A 90 10.45 10.59 13.69
N ILE A 91 11.39 9.64 13.72
CA ILE A 91 12.59 9.67 12.88
C ILE A 91 12.22 9.70 11.40
N LYS A 92 11.28 8.85 10.96
CA LYS A 92 10.88 8.83 9.55
C LYS A 92 10.21 10.15 9.12
N THR A 93 9.39 10.73 9.99
CA THR A 93 8.71 12.02 9.71
C THR A 93 9.71 13.18 9.66
N LEU A 94 10.59 13.28 10.66
CA LEU A 94 11.59 14.36 10.76
C LEU A 94 12.70 14.25 9.71
N GLY A 95 12.98 13.03 9.24
CA GLY A 95 13.97 12.75 8.20
C GLY A 95 13.46 12.96 6.77
N ALA A 96 12.18 13.29 6.59
CA ALA A 96 11.61 13.52 5.26
C ALA A 96 12.17 14.82 4.64
N PRO A 97 12.57 14.80 3.36
CA PRO A 97 13.00 16.01 2.66
C PRO A 97 11.84 17.01 2.53
N PHE A 98 12.17 18.30 2.48
CA PHE A 98 11.19 19.38 2.39
C PHE A 98 11.68 20.56 1.56
N SER A 99 10.73 21.30 1.02
CA SER A 99 10.93 22.52 0.25
C SER A 99 10.10 23.68 0.80
N VAL A 100 10.60 24.89 0.59
CA VAL A 100 9.85 26.13 0.84
C VAL A 100 9.59 26.79 -0.50
N ILE A 101 8.33 26.82 -0.93
CA ILE A 101 7.88 27.36 -2.21
C ILE A 101 7.51 28.83 -2.00
N LYS A 102 8.07 29.74 -2.79
CA LYS A 102 7.72 31.16 -2.77
C LYS A 102 7.31 31.58 -4.18
N GLY A 103 6.08 32.07 -4.36
CA GLY A 103 5.46 32.16 -5.68
C GLY A 103 5.24 30.77 -6.29
N ASN A 104 5.96 30.43 -7.37
CA ASN A 104 5.86 29.13 -8.06
C ASN A 104 7.16 28.29 -8.01
N SER A 105 8.20 28.73 -7.29
CA SER A 105 9.51 28.06 -7.30
C SER A 105 10.03 27.79 -5.88
N PRO A 106 10.76 26.68 -5.66
CA PRO A 106 11.48 26.44 -4.41
C PRO A 106 12.52 27.55 -4.15
N ASN A 107 12.51 28.08 -2.92
CA ASN A 107 13.42 29.13 -2.48
C ASN A 107 14.52 28.53 -1.59
N LYS A 108 15.76 28.49 -2.11
CA LYS A 108 16.90 27.87 -1.44
C LYS A 108 17.29 28.56 -0.13
N ASP A 109 17.20 29.88 -0.07
CA ASP A 109 17.60 30.64 1.13
C ASP A 109 16.62 30.40 2.29
N LEU A 110 15.32 30.26 1.97
CA LEU A 110 14.30 29.92 2.97
C LEU A 110 14.40 28.46 3.43
N VAL A 111 14.78 27.53 2.54
CA VAL A 111 15.08 26.16 2.93
C VAL A 111 16.29 26.12 3.88
N GLU A 112 17.35 26.89 3.59
CA GLU A 112 18.54 26.96 4.45
C GLU A 112 18.24 27.59 5.82
N LEU A 113 17.32 28.55 5.87
CA LEU A 113 16.82 29.08 7.14
C LEU A 113 16.19 27.99 8.03
N LEU A 114 15.38 27.11 7.43
CA LEU A 114 14.69 26.02 8.14
C LEU A 114 15.59 24.79 8.37
N LYS A 115 16.72 24.64 7.70
CA LYS A 115 17.69 23.55 7.98
C LYS A 115 18.47 23.73 9.28
N ARG A 116 18.28 24.85 9.98
CA ARG A 116 18.98 25.15 11.24
C ARG A 116 18.44 24.29 12.40
N PRO A 117 19.25 24.04 13.44
CA PRO A 117 18.90 23.11 14.53
C PRO A 117 17.54 23.39 15.19
N TRP A 118 17.24 24.67 15.47
CA TRP A 118 16.01 25.09 16.14
C TRP A 118 14.73 24.59 15.44
N PHE A 119 14.73 24.45 14.12
CA PHE A 119 13.56 24.01 13.36
C PHE A 119 13.33 22.50 13.51
N GLY A 120 14.41 21.71 13.50
CA GLY A 120 14.34 20.28 13.81
C GLY A 120 13.80 20.04 15.22
N ASP A 121 14.30 20.79 16.20
CA ASP A 121 13.81 20.75 17.58
C ASP A 121 12.33 21.18 17.68
N PHE A 122 11.93 22.23 16.95
CA PHE A 122 10.54 22.67 16.87
C PHE A 122 9.62 21.57 16.30
N MET A 123 9.99 20.96 15.17
CA MET A 123 9.20 19.86 14.58
C MET A 123 9.11 18.67 15.55
N ASN A 124 10.20 18.35 16.26
CA ASN A 124 10.25 17.27 17.23
C ASN A 124 9.30 17.52 18.42
N LEU A 125 9.31 18.73 19.00
CA LEU A 125 8.43 19.14 20.09
C LEU A 125 6.96 19.28 19.63
N THR A 126 6.74 19.64 18.37
CA THR A 126 5.41 19.67 17.74
C THR A 126 4.84 18.26 17.65
N LEU A 127 5.60 17.28 17.14
CA LEU A 127 5.20 15.88 17.11
C LEU A 127 4.94 15.31 18.51
N ASP A 128 5.69 15.74 19.53
CA ASP A 128 5.43 15.33 20.92
C ASP A 128 4.01 15.68 21.40
N SER A 129 3.39 16.74 20.89
CA SER A 129 2.01 17.07 21.25
C SER A 129 1.01 15.99 20.83
N LEU A 130 1.28 15.17 19.80
CA LEU A 130 0.41 14.04 19.44
C LEU A 130 0.38 12.98 20.55
N PHE A 131 1.52 12.77 21.22
CA PHE A 131 1.68 11.76 22.26
C PHE A 131 1.25 12.27 23.63
N TYR A 132 1.56 13.53 23.94
CA TYR A 132 1.27 14.16 25.23
C TYR A 132 -0.02 14.98 25.26
N GLY A 133 -0.67 15.17 24.11
CA GLY A 133 -1.87 15.99 23.91
C GLY A 133 -1.57 17.45 23.59
N HIS A 134 -0.53 18.01 24.21
CA HIS A 134 -0.21 19.43 24.15
C HIS A 134 1.30 19.70 24.25
N SER A 135 1.76 20.70 23.52
CA SER A 135 3.09 21.31 23.65
C SER A 135 3.00 22.83 23.63
N LEU A 136 3.54 23.48 24.66
CA LEU A 136 3.83 24.91 24.66
C LEU A 136 5.33 25.12 24.40
N ILE A 137 5.65 25.70 23.25
CA ILE A 137 7.02 25.82 22.76
C ILE A 137 7.43 27.30 22.78
N GLU A 138 8.49 27.61 23.52
CA GLU A 138 9.07 28.96 23.59
C GLU A 138 10.27 29.10 22.67
N PHE A 139 10.29 30.16 21.86
CA PHE A 139 11.40 30.48 20.99
C PHE A 139 12.52 31.18 21.76
N GLY A 140 13.74 30.66 21.60
CA GLY A 140 14.95 31.17 22.22
C GLY A 140 15.36 32.57 21.75
N GLN A 141 16.58 32.97 22.08
CA GLN A 141 17.10 34.27 21.66
C GLN A 141 17.27 34.34 20.14
N LEU A 142 16.91 35.49 19.57
CA LEU A 142 17.23 35.82 18.18
C LEU A 142 18.62 36.47 18.14
N VAL A 143 19.58 35.82 17.50
CA VAL A 143 20.96 36.30 17.30
C VAL A 143 21.20 36.38 15.79
N ASP A 144 21.67 37.53 15.32
CA ASP A 144 21.94 37.80 13.90
C ASP A 144 20.76 37.46 12.96
N GLY A 145 19.53 37.72 13.42
CA GLY A 145 18.33 37.44 12.62
C GLY A 145 17.82 36.00 12.70
N HIS A 146 18.35 35.15 13.59
CA HIS A 146 18.01 33.73 13.68
C HIS A 146 17.80 33.25 15.12
N PHE A 147 16.84 32.35 15.33
CA PHE A 147 16.67 31.65 16.60
C PHE A 147 17.80 30.64 16.81
N GLN A 148 18.33 30.58 18.04
CA GLN A 148 19.36 29.61 18.41
C GLN A 148 18.77 28.27 18.83
N GLU A 149 17.60 28.29 19.48
CA GLU A 149 17.00 27.14 20.12
C GLU A 149 15.49 27.37 20.33
N VAL A 150 14.77 26.29 20.61
CA VAL A 150 13.40 26.31 21.11
C VAL A 150 13.32 25.47 22.38
N HIS A 151 12.49 25.88 23.33
CA HIS A 151 12.34 25.21 24.61
C HIS A 151 10.91 24.74 24.79
N LEU A 152 10.77 23.55 25.36
CA LEU A 152 9.48 23.10 25.84
C LEU A 152 9.24 23.65 27.25
N ILE A 153 8.12 24.36 27.44
CA ILE A 153 7.68 24.71 28.79
C ILE A 153 7.23 23.43 29.49
N ASP A 154 7.67 23.23 30.74
CA ASP A 154 7.37 22.01 31.52
C ASP A 154 5.86 21.78 31.52
N ARG A 155 5.43 20.63 30.99
CA ARG A 155 4.01 20.28 30.82
C ARG A 155 3.25 20.28 32.13
N ASN A 156 3.91 20.00 33.25
CA ASN A 156 3.29 20.01 34.57
C ASN A 156 2.89 21.42 35.03
N LEU A 157 3.49 22.45 34.44
CA LEU A 157 3.28 23.84 34.78
C LEU A 157 2.31 24.53 33.81
N VAL A 158 1.87 23.86 32.75
CA VAL A 158 0.96 24.43 31.76
C VAL A 158 -0.46 23.90 32.01
N ILE A 159 -1.44 24.80 32.01
CA ILE A 159 -2.87 24.50 32.07
C ILE A 159 -3.50 24.96 30.73
N PRO A 160 -3.51 24.09 29.70
CA PRO A 160 -3.94 24.47 28.36
C PRO A 160 -5.40 24.95 28.27
N GLU A 161 -6.29 24.34 29.05
CA GLU A 161 -7.72 24.66 29.10
C GLU A 161 -7.95 26.11 29.53
N LYS A 162 -7.12 26.61 30.45
CA LYS A 162 -7.20 27.97 30.98
C LYS A 162 -6.25 28.96 30.28
N GLY A 163 -5.34 28.48 29.44
CA GLY A 163 -4.31 29.32 28.82
C GLY A 163 -3.31 29.88 29.83
N LEU A 164 -3.02 29.14 30.91
CA LEU A 164 -2.18 29.59 32.03
C LEU A 164 -0.89 28.76 32.15
N VAL A 165 0.18 29.40 32.62
CA VAL A 165 1.38 28.74 33.11
C VAL A 165 1.60 29.07 34.58
N VAL A 166 1.64 28.06 35.45
CA VAL A 166 1.82 28.23 36.90
C VAL A 166 3.29 28.15 37.30
N ALA A 167 3.68 28.85 38.37
CA ALA A 167 5.05 28.81 38.87
C ALA A 167 5.37 27.48 39.57
N LYS A 168 4.35 26.86 40.19
CA LYS A 168 4.44 25.56 40.84
C LYS A 168 3.18 24.74 40.57
N VAL A 169 3.35 23.43 40.50
CA VAL A 169 2.24 22.47 40.41
C VAL A 169 1.28 22.68 41.58
N GLY A 170 -0.01 22.86 41.26
CA GLY A 170 -1.10 23.06 42.22
C GLY A 170 -1.46 24.51 42.50
N ASP A 171 -0.74 25.49 41.94
CA ASP A 171 -1.14 26.90 42.05
C ASP A 171 -2.44 27.16 41.25
N ASP A 172 -3.31 28.04 41.78
CA ASP A 172 -4.59 28.43 41.18
C ASP A 172 -4.48 29.66 40.25
N LYS A 173 -3.38 30.42 40.38
CA LYS A 173 -3.06 31.60 39.60
C LYS A 173 -1.80 31.34 38.78
N GLY A 174 -1.90 31.61 37.49
CA GLY A 174 -0.78 31.46 36.55
C GLY A 174 -0.64 32.68 35.64
N ILE A 175 0.42 32.65 34.85
CA ILE A 175 0.74 33.63 33.82
C ILE A 175 -0.12 33.32 32.58
N PRO A 176 -0.93 34.28 32.08
CA PRO A 176 -1.74 34.07 30.87
C PRO A 176 -0.84 34.08 29.63
N PHE A 177 -0.47 32.89 29.14
CA PHE A 177 0.54 32.77 28.09
C PHE A 177 0.02 33.13 26.69
N ARG A 178 -1.31 33.22 26.52
CA ARG A 178 -1.97 33.64 25.28
C ARG A 178 -2.05 35.17 25.13
N GLU A 179 -1.70 35.91 26.17
CA GLU A 179 -1.74 37.37 26.20
C GLU A 179 -0.32 37.97 26.03
N PRO A 180 -0.21 39.20 25.47
CA PRO A 180 1.05 39.93 25.46
C PRO A 180 1.57 40.20 26.88
N PRO A 181 2.89 40.17 27.13
CA PRO A 181 3.98 40.01 26.15
C PRO A 181 4.39 38.54 25.89
N PHE A 182 3.75 37.54 26.53
CA PHE A 182 4.20 36.15 26.51
C PHE A 182 3.90 35.45 25.18
N ASN A 183 2.71 35.69 24.62
CA ASN A 183 2.30 35.11 23.34
C ASN A 183 3.23 35.48 22.17
N GLU A 184 4.03 36.54 22.32
CA GLU A 184 5.01 36.96 21.33
C GLU A 184 6.18 35.99 21.18
N TYR A 185 6.40 35.06 22.11
CA TYR A 185 7.54 34.14 22.06
C TYR A 185 7.11 32.67 22.04
N LEU A 186 5.81 32.40 22.02
CA LEU A 186 5.25 31.07 22.26
C LEU A 186 4.44 30.58 21.06
N ILE A 187 4.56 29.30 20.76
CA ILE A 187 3.64 28.57 19.89
C ILE A 187 2.99 27.45 20.71
N GLU A 188 1.67 27.47 20.76
CA GLU A 188 0.85 26.44 21.38
C GLU A 188 0.42 25.42 20.32
N VAL A 189 0.81 24.16 20.49
CA VAL A 189 0.49 23.06 19.57
C VAL A 189 -0.31 21.98 20.29
N GLY A 190 -1.38 21.52 19.65
CA GLY A 190 -2.29 20.51 20.18
C GLY A 190 -3.62 21.12 20.60
N LEU A 191 -4.52 20.28 21.10
CA LEU A 191 -5.81 20.71 21.62
C LEU A 191 -5.74 20.86 23.13
N SER A 192 -6.45 21.84 23.68
CA SER A 192 -6.39 22.16 25.10
C SER A 192 -6.93 21.03 25.98
N ASP A 193 -7.91 20.27 25.51
CA ASP A 193 -8.62 19.21 26.24
C ASP A 193 -8.15 17.79 25.87
N HIS A 194 -7.27 17.64 24.88
CA HIS A 194 -6.80 16.34 24.43
C HIS A 194 -5.64 15.85 25.29
N LEU A 195 -5.72 14.61 25.77
CA LEU A 195 -4.72 14.03 26.70
C LEU A 195 -3.57 13.29 25.99
N GLY A 196 -3.67 13.09 24.67
CA GLY A 196 -2.61 12.48 23.85
C GLY A 196 -2.64 10.95 23.83
N LEU A 197 -1.94 10.37 22.87
CA LEU A 197 -1.90 8.91 22.66
C LEU A 197 -1.31 8.13 23.85
N LEU A 198 -0.44 8.76 24.66
CA LEU A 198 0.14 8.09 25.83
C LEU A 198 -0.91 7.74 26.88
N LYS A 199 -2.05 8.45 26.92
CA LYS A 199 -3.19 8.11 27.78
C LYS A 199 -3.57 6.64 27.62
N ASP A 200 -3.71 6.21 26.38
CA ASP A 200 -4.20 4.88 26.02
C ASP A 200 -3.07 3.84 26.02
N ALA A 201 -1.81 4.29 25.97
CA ALA A 201 -0.63 3.42 26.06
C ALA A 201 -0.31 2.99 27.51
N VAL A 202 -0.58 3.85 28.50
CA VAL A 202 -0.26 3.60 29.91
C VAL A 202 -0.84 2.27 30.44
N PRO A 203 -2.12 1.92 30.21
CA PRO A 203 -2.69 0.65 30.67
C PRO A 203 -1.90 -0.58 30.20
N GLU A 204 -1.54 -0.62 28.93
CA GLU A 204 -0.77 -1.73 28.33
C GLU A 204 0.62 -1.85 28.94
N VAL A 205 1.30 -0.73 29.22
CA VAL A 205 2.60 -0.75 29.91
C VAL A 205 2.47 -1.25 31.35
N ILE A 206 1.43 -0.83 32.08
CA ILE A 206 1.17 -1.30 33.45
C ILE A 206 0.96 -2.82 33.46
N TRP A 207 0.07 -3.33 32.61
CA TRP A 207 -0.20 -4.76 32.52
C TRP A 207 1.03 -5.56 32.12
N LYS A 208 1.81 -5.09 31.14
CA LYS A 208 3.06 -5.72 30.72
C LYS A 208 4.10 -5.80 31.85
N ARG A 209 4.26 -4.71 32.62
CA ARG A 209 5.19 -4.69 33.76
C ARG A 209 4.78 -5.65 34.85
N ASN A 210 3.49 -5.68 35.17
CA ASN A 210 2.95 -6.60 36.17
C ASN A 210 3.16 -8.06 35.74
N ALA A 211 2.86 -8.39 34.47
CA ALA A 211 3.08 -9.73 33.93
C ALA A 211 4.56 -10.16 34.01
N ARG A 212 5.51 -9.26 33.68
CA ARG A 212 6.95 -9.54 33.81
C ARG A 212 7.40 -9.69 35.26
N SER A 213 6.88 -8.87 36.16
CA SER A 213 7.16 -8.95 37.59
C SER A 213 6.68 -10.28 38.17
N ASP A 214 5.43 -10.65 37.89
CA ASP A 214 4.83 -11.91 38.35
C ASP A 214 5.55 -13.12 37.78
N TRP A 215 5.95 -13.06 36.50
CA TRP A 215 6.77 -14.10 35.88
C TRP A 215 8.14 -14.24 36.55
N SER A 216 8.79 -13.13 36.90
CA SER A 216 10.06 -13.14 37.63
C SER A 216 9.91 -13.76 39.02
N VAL A 217 8.91 -13.33 39.80
CA VAL A 217 8.63 -13.85 41.15
C VAL A 217 8.31 -15.34 41.09
N ARG A 218 7.55 -15.79 40.09
CA ARG A 218 7.28 -17.21 39.87
C ARG A 218 8.56 -17.99 39.55
N SER A 219 9.38 -17.46 38.65
CA SER A 219 10.63 -18.11 38.22
C SER A 219 11.63 -18.24 39.39
N GLU A 220 11.70 -17.24 40.26
CA GLU A 220 12.51 -17.28 41.47
C GLU A 220 12.02 -18.35 42.46
N LYS A 221 10.70 -18.42 42.69
CA LYS A 221 10.10 -19.34 43.67
C LYS A 221 10.07 -20.80 43.20
N PHE A 222 9.88 -21.05 41.91
CA PHE A 222 9.62 -22.40 41.37
C PHE A 222 10.64 -22.87 40.32
N GLY A 223 11.53 -21.99 39.84
CA GLY A 223 12.52 -22.33 38.82
C GLY A 223 13.87 -22.82 39.35
N MET A 224 14.12 -22.71 40.66
CA MET A 224 15.36 -23.16 41.31
C MET A 224 15.10 -24.44 42.13
N PRO A 225 15.89 -25.52 41.92
CA PRO A 225 15.73 -26.75 42.68
C PRO A 225 16.16 -26.56 44.14
N VAL A 226 15.34 -27.04 45.07
CA VAL A 226 15.68 -27.07 46.50
C VAL A 226 16.63 -28.24 46.75
N VAL A 227 17.74 -27.98 47.46
CA VAL A 227 18.68 -29.05 47.86
C VAL A 227 18.13 -29.74 49.10
N VAL A 228 17.75 -31.00 48.96
CA VAL A 228 17.23 -31.81 50.07
C VAL A 228 18.26 -32.84 50.48
N ILE A 229 18.75 -32.74 51.72
CA ILE A 229 19.62 -33.76 52.32
C ILE A 229 18.79 -34.56 53.33
N ARG A 230 18.59 -35.85 53.04
CA ARG A 230 17.92 -36.78 53.95
C ARG A 230 18.94 -37.54 54.78
N THR A 231 18.78 -37.57 56.09
CA THR A 231 19.70 -38.24 57.00
C THR A 231 18.98 -38.85 58.21
N ALA A 232 19.32 -40.08 58.57
CA ALA A 232 18.87 -40.71 59.82
C ALA A 232 19.75 -40.31 61.02
N SER A 233 20.87 -39.62 60.75
CA SER A 233 21.80 -39.17 61.78
C SER A 233 21.27 -37.94 62.50
N THR A 234 21.24 -38.02 63.84
CA THR A 234 20.93 -36.92 64.76
C THR A 234 22.20 -36.31 65.37
N ASP A 235 23.39 -36.72 64.92
CA ASP A 235 24.66 -36.20 65.43
C ASP A 235 24.92 -34.78 64.92
N ALA A 236 25.17 -33.85 65.84
CA ALA A 236 25.27 -32.42 65.54
C ALA A 236 26.42 -32.09 64.59
N ARG A 237 27.56 -32.80 64.68
CA ARG A 237 28.72 -32.54 63.81
C ARG A 237 28.46 -32.98 62.38
N GLU A 238 27.76 -34.11 62.21
CA GLU A 238 27.35 -34.54 60.87
C GLU A 238 26.28 -33.64 60.25
N LEU A 239 25.36 -33.12 61.05
CA LEU A 239 24.33 -32.17 60.57
C LEU A 239 24.96 -30.85 60.13
N ASP A 240 25.87 -30.27 60.91
CA ASP A 240 26.61 -29.05 60.55
C ASP A 240 27.44 -29.25 59.27
N ALA A 241 28.11 -30.40 59.12
CA ALA A 241 28.86 -30.71 57.91
C ALA A 241 27.95 -30.83 56.66
N LYS A 242 26.76 -31.42 56.83
CA LYS A 242 25.74 -31.52 55.78
C LYS A 242 25.13 -30.15 55.45
N GLU A 243 24.93 -29.28 56.43
CA GLU A 243 24.46 -27.90 56.24
C GLU A 243 25.50 -27.07 55.50
N MET A 244 26.77 -27.12 55.90
CA MET A 244 27.86 -26.46 55.17
C MET A 244 27.99 -26.99 53.74
N MET A 245 27.78 -28.28 53.52
CA MET A 245 27.77 -28.87 52.18
C MET A 245 26.57 -28.35 51.35
N ALA A 246 25.38 -28.28 51.94
CA ALA A 246 24.18 -27.76 51.29
C ALA A 246 24.30 -26.27 50.94
N ALA A 247 24.81 -25.46 51.87
CA ALA A 247 25.02 -24.03 51.69
C ALA A 247 26.08 -23.71 50.62
N ASN A 248 27.07 -24.58 50.44
CA ASN A 248 28.10 -24.44 49.41
C ASN A 248 27.65 -24.83 47.99
N ILE A 249 26.48 -25.48 47.84
CA ILE A 249 25.95 -25.91 46.53
C ILE A 249 25.34 -24.73 45.72
N GLY A 250 25.26 -23.54 46.31
CA GLY A 250 24.91 -22.29 45.61
C GLY A 250 23.79 -21.51 46.29
N SER A 251 23.25 -20.50 45.61
CA SER A 251 22.20 -19.60 46.13
C SER A 251 20.80 -20.24 46.23
N ASN A 252 20.71 -21.57 46.30
CA ASN A 252 19.44 -22.30 46.36
C ASN A 252 18.92 -22.38 47.80
N GLY A 253 17.60 -22.50 47.97
CA GLY A 253 17.04 -22.94 49.25
C GLY A 253 17.47 -24.38 49.55
N TYR A 254 17.78 -24.70 50.81
CA TYR A 254 18.11 -26.06 51.25
C TYR A 254 17.22 -26.50 52.42
N ALA A 255 17.02 -27.81 52.53
CA ALA A 255 16.34 -28.43 53.66
C ALA A 255 17.11 -29.68 54.11
N ILE A 256 17.34 -29.81 55.41
CA ILE A 256 17.85 -31.04 56.03
C ILE A 256 16.67 -31.71 56.72
N LEU A 257 16.35 -32.91 56.28
CA LEU A 257 15.16 -33.65 56.69
C LEU A 257 15.55 -34.99 57.29
N HIS A 258 14.84 -35.43 58.33
CA HIS A 258 14.94 -36.81 58.79
C HIS A 258 14.37 -37.75 57.71
N THR A 259 14.76 -39.02 57.76
CA THR A 259 14.36 -40.01 56.74
C THR A 259 12.84 -40.14 56.60
N ASP A 260 12.10 -39.84 57.66
CA ASP A 260 10.64 -39.97 57.74
C ASP A 260 9.88 -38.66 57.45
N ASP A 261 10.58 -37.54 57.27
CA ASP A 261 9.95 -36.24 57.05
C ASP A 261 9.49 -36.08 55.60
N GLN A 262 8.25 -35.63 55.41
CA GLN A 262 7.71 -35.28 54.09
C GLN A 262 7.55 -33.77 53.96
N VAL A 263 8.08 -33.22 52.87
CA VAL A 263 7.90 -31.81 52.48
C VAL A 263 7.18 -31.81 51.14
N GLU A 264 5.98 -31.25 51.13
CA GLU A 264 5.16 -31.12 49.92
C GLU A 264 5.17 -29.68 49.42
N PHE A 265 5.59 -29.51 48.16
CA PHE A 265 5.40 -28.25 47.43
C PHE A 265 4.15 -28.40 46.57
N HIS A 266 3.07 -27.71 46.92
CA HIS A 266 1.87 -27.68 46.10
C HIS A 266 2.10 -26.78 44.89
N GLU A 267 2.47 -27.38 43.75
CA GLU A 267 2.47 -26.70 42.47
C GLU A 267 1.08 -26.77 41.82
N SER A 268 0.66 -25.70 41.14
CA SER A 268 -0.52 -25.75 40.28
C SER A 268 -0.28 -26.75 39.14
N GLN A 269 -1.13 -27.76 38.96
CA GLN A 269 -0.98 -28.87 37.98
C GLN A 269 -0.99 -28.47 36.48
N HIS A 270 -0.76 -27.21 36.13
CA HIS A 270 -0.69 -26.75 34.75
C HIS A 270 0.77 -26.53 34.33
N SER A 271 1.24 -27.34 33.38
CA SER A 271 2.61 -27.36 32.84
C SER A 271 3.07 -26.05 32.17
N ASP A 272 2.16 -25.12 31.90
CA ASP A 272 2.42 -23.95 31.05
C ASP A 272 2.13 -22.60 31.71
N ALA A 273 2.09 -22.52 33.04
CA ALA A 273 1.73 -21.27 33.73
C ALA A 273 2.66 -20.06 33.41
N TYR A 274 3.90 -20.29 32.96
CA TYR A 274 4.78 -19.22 32.46
C TYR A 274 4.32 -18.64 31.11
N GLN A 275 3.60 -19.43 30.30
CA GLN A 275 3.10 -19.00 28.99
C GLN A 275 2.06 -17.90 29.13
N VAL A 276 1.21 -17.94 30.17
CA VAL A 276 0.16 -16.94 30.41
C VAL A 276 0.76 -15.53 30.57
N TYR A 277 1.82 -15.39 31.36
CA TYR A 277 2.50 -14.10 31.55
C TYR A 277 3.21 -13.63 30.29
N LEU A 278 3.83 -14.56 29.56
CA LEU A 278 4.52 -14.27 28.30
C LEU A 278 3.53 -13.82 27.20
N GLU A 279 2.40 -14.51 27.06
CA GLU A 279 1.34 -14.17 26.10
C GLU A 279 0.70 -12.82 26.44
N GLN A 280 0.46 -12.55 27.72
CA GLN A 280 -0.03 -11.23 28.15
C GLN A 280 0.96 -10.12 27.80
N ALA A 281 2.25 -10.30 28.09
CA ALA A 281 3.27 -9.31 27.76
C ALA A 281 3.38 -9.06 26.24
N LYS A 282 3.27 -10.11 25.41
CA LYS A 282 3.25 -10.01 23.95
C LYS A 282 2.00 -9.28 23.45
N LEU A 283 0.83 -9.61 23.99
CA LEU A 283 -0.42 -8.94 23.62
C LEU A 283 -0.33 -7.43 23.91
N CYS A 284 0.23 -7.03 25.05
CA CYS A 284 0.45 -5.62 25.39
C CYS A 284 1.37 -4.95 24.36
N ASP A 285 2.47 -5.59 23.96
CA ASP A 285 3.38 -5.06 22.94
C ASP A 285 2.69 -4.92 21.57
N GLU A 286 1.84 -5.86 21.19
CA GLU A 286 1.01 -5.74 20.00
C GLU A 286 0.04 -4.56 20.05
N GLN A 287 -0.65 -4.34 21.19
CA GLN A 287 -1.57 -3.22 21.34
C GLN A 287 -0.82 -1.88 21.27
N LEU A 288 0.35 -1.78 21.90
CA LEU A 288 1.21 -0.58 21.82
C LEU A 288 1.66 -0.29 20.38
N SER A 289 2.04 -1.32 19.61
CA SER A 289 2.40 -1.13 18.19
C SER A 289 1.21 -0.66 17.34
N LYS A 290 0.02 -1.24 17.56
CA LYS A 290 -1.21 -0.83 16.87
C LYS A 290 -1.59 0.61 17.19
N LEU A 291 -1.49 1.02 18.46
CA LEU A 291 -1.80 2.37 18.90
C LEU A 291 -0.88 3.42 18.25
N ILE A 292 0.42 3.14 18.14
CA ILE A 292 1.41 4.12 17.68
C ILE A 292 1.59 4.11 16.16
N LEU A 293 1.66 2.93 15.52
CA LEU A 293 1.99 2.75 14.10
C LEU A 293 0.87 2.08 13.28
N GLY A 294 -0.25 1.69 13.90
CA GLY A 294 -1.35 1.00 13.20
C GLY A 294 -1.08 -0.47 12.86
N GLN A 295 0.04 -1.04 13.32
CA GLN A 295 0.55 -2.35 12.87
C GLN A 295 1.34 -3.06 13.98
N THR A 296 1.55 -4.39 13.89
CA THR A 296 2.31 -5.17 14.89
C THR A 296 3.66 -5.75 14.44
N GLY A 297 3.88 -5.95 13.14
CA GLY A 297 4.89 -6.91 12.65
C GLY A 297 6.20 -6.36 12.08
N VAL A 298 6.59 -5.09 12.29
CA VAL A 298 7.97 -4.65 11.97
C VAL A 298 8.98 -5.05 13.05
N SER A 299 8.52 -5.24 14.30
CA SER A 299 9.41 -5.49 15.45
C SER A 299 9.50 -6.96 15.89
N ASP A 300 8.48 -7.79 15.60
CA ASP A 300 8.45 -9.19 16.05
C ASP A 300 8.89 -10.20 14.97
N LYS A 301 9.80 -11.10 15.37
CA LYS A 301 10.34 -12.17 14.51
C LYS A 301 9.29 -13.24 14.22
N LYS A 302 8.46 -13.03 13.18
CA LYS A 302 7.84 -14.08 12.32
C LYS A 302 7.04 -13.54 11.13
N SER A 303 7.32 -12.33 10.67
CA SER A 303 6.57 -11.74 9.54
C SER A 303 7.06 -12.29 8.20
N PHE A 304 6.19 -12.99 7.48
CA PHE A 304 6.36 -13.27 6.05
C PHE A 304 6.53 -11.94 5.29
N VAL A 305 7.31 -11.92 4.20
CA VAL A 305 7.63 -10.67 3.45
C VAL A 305 6.39 -9.82 3.14
N GLY A 306 5.24 -10.44 2.84
CA GLY A 306 3.99 -9.70 2.61
C GLY A 306 3.38 -9.04 3.85
N ALA A 307 3.49 -9.65 5.04
CA ALA A 307 3.04 -9.03 6.28
C ALA A 307 3.94 -7.84 6.65
N ALA A 308 5.26 -7.97 6.51
CA ALA A 308 6.20 -6.88 6.75
C ALA A 308 5.92 -5.65 5.86
N GLU A 309 5.52 -5.86 4.60
CA GLU A 309 5.18 -4.78 3.67
C GLU A 309 3.82 -4.12 3.98
N VAL A 310 2.81 -4.87 4.44
CA VAL A 310 1.55 -4.30 4.97
C VAL A 310 1.82 -3.44 6.19
N HIS A 311 2.65 -3.94 7.10
CA HIS A 311 3.04 -3.23 8.30
C HIS A 311 3.84 -1.96 7.98
N GLU A 312 4.75 -2.01 6.99
CA GLU A 312 5.47 -0.82 6.52
C GLU A 312 4.53 0.20 5.86
N ARG A 313 3.52 -0.24 5.11
CA ARG A 313 2.55 0.67 4.49
C ARG A 313 1.69 1.41 5.52
N LEU A 314 1.12 0.69 6.48
CA LEU A 314 0.32 1.30 7.55
C LEU A 314 1.16 2.30 8.36
N MET A 315 2.42 1.95 8.64
CA MET A 315 3.37 2.87 9.26
C MET A 315 3.57 4.14 8.40
N ASN A 316 3.75 4.00 7.08
CA ASN A 316 3.95 5.13 6.18
C ASN A 316 2.70 6.01 6.07
N GLU A 317 1.47 5.46 6.12
CA GLU A 317 0.23 6.26 6.15
C GLU A 317 0.16 7.17 7.38
N TYR A 318 0.55 6.65 8.56
CA TYR A 318 0.64 7.44 9.79
C TYR A 318 1.69 8.55 9.67
N ILE A 319 2.81 8.27 9.03
CA ILE A 319 3.89 9.24 8.79
C ILE A 319 3.42 10.32 7.80
N GLU A 320 2.80 9.96 6.68
CA GLU A 320 2.27 10.91 5.71
C GLU A 320 1.15 11.79 6.30
N ARG A 321 0.37 11.23 7.24
CA ARG A 321 -0.60 12.02 8.01
C ARG A 321 0.11 13.02 8.91
N ASP A 322 1.15 12.61 9.63
CA ASP A 322 1.94 13.47 10.50
C ASP A 322 2.67 14.57 9.72
N MET A 323 3.20 14.24 8.53
CA MET A 323 3.80 15.21 7.60
C MET A 323 2.79 16.26 7.17
N ARG A 324 1.60 15.87 6.71
CA ARG A 324 0.52 16.81 6.34
C ARG A 324 0.08 17.69 7.51
N TRP A 325 0.02 17.11 8.71
CA TRP A 325 -0.31 17.88 9.91
C TRP A 325 0.80 18.86 10.29
N LEU A 326 2.07 18.46 10.24
CA LEU A 326 3.23 19.34 10.44
C LEU A 326 3.28 20.46 9.41
N GLU A 327 3.01 20.18 8.14
CA GLU A 327 2.90 21.22 7.10
C GLU A 327 1.88 22.29 7.48
N ASN A 328 0.72 21.88 8.01
CA ASN A 328 -0.29 22.83 8.47
C ASN A 328 0.20 23.66 9.65
N ILE A 329 0.86 23.05 10.65
CA ILE A 329 1.42 23.80 11.78
C ILE A 329 2.48 24.79 11.31
N VAL A 330 3.38 24.37 10.41
CA VAL A 330 4.42 25.25 9.88
C VAL A 330 3.81 26.42 9.09
N ASN A 331 2.89 26.14 8.17
CA ASN A 331 2.31 27.16 7.30
C ASN A 331 1.35 28.11 8.02
N TYR A 332 0.57 27.61 8.97
CA TYR A 332 -0.52 28.38 9.58
C TYR A 332 -0.24 28.86 11.01
N GLN A 333 0.83 28.39 11.65
CA GLN A 333 1.25 28.89 12.97
C GLN A 333 2.69 29.42 12.95
N LEU A 334 3.65 28.62 12.52
CA LEU A 334 5.06 29.02 12.56
C LEU A 334 5.36 30.17 11.59
N PHE A 335 4.91 30.11 10.34
CA PHE A 335 5.19 31.16 9.35
C PHE A 335 4.58 32.50 9.76
N PRO A 336 3.30 32.58 10.17
CA PRO A 336 2.74 33.81 10.75
C PRO A 336 3.54 34.33 11.96
N PHE A 337 3.98 33.44 12.85
CA PHE A 337 4.83 33.79 13.99
C PHE A 337 6.17 34.40 13.51
N LEU A 338 6.86 33.77 12.56
CA LEU A 338 8.11 34.28 12.01
C LEU A 338 7.91 35.62 11.28
N ILE A 339 6.81 35.80 10.54
CA ILE A 339 6.48 37.08 9.90
C ILE A 339 6.36 38.20 10.95
N SER A 340 5.74 37.92 12.10
CA SER A 340 5.64 38.88 13.21
C SER A 340 7.01 39.29 13.78
N LYS A 341 8.05 38.47 13.57
CA LYS A 341 9.43 38.72 13.98
C LYS A 341 10.31 39.33 12.89
N GLY A 342 9.71 39.71 11.76
CA GLY A 342 10.39 40.41 10.67
C GLY A 342 10.94 39.51 9.56
N TYR A 343 10.55 38.23 9.51
CA TYR A 343 10.96 37.33 8.43
C TYR A 343 10.11 37.52 7.17
N SER A 344 10.75 37.56 5.99
CA SER A 344 10.09 37.79 4.69
C SER A 344 9.45 36.53 4.10
N LEU A 345 8.44 35.98 4.77
CA LEU A 345 7.74 34.71 4.45
C LEU A 345 6.29 34.88 3.95
N GLY A 346 5.81 36.10 3.67
CA GLY A 346 4.39 36.38 3.43
C GLY A 346 3.70 35.58 2.30
N ASP A 347 4.43 35.21 1.26
CA ASP A 347 4.00 34.40 0.11
C ASP A 347 4.71 33.03 0.03
N ALA A 348 5.36 32.61 1.11
CA ALA A 348 6.07 31.34 1.20
C ALA A 348 5.18 30.23 1.78
N ARG A 349 5.37 29.00 1.29
CA ARG A 349 4.68 27.80 1.77
C ARG A 349 5.68 26.66 1.95
N PHE A 350 5.68 26.06 3.13
CA PHE A 350 6.37 24.83 3.45
C PHE A 350 5.59 23.62 2.90
N ALA A 351 6.29 22.67 2.29
CA ALA A 351 5.77 21.37 1.92
C ALA A 351 6.89 20.34 2.08
N PHE A 352 6.56 19.14 2.56
CA PHE A 352 7.47 18.03 2.41
C PHE A 352 7.56 17.65 0.93
N ASP A 353 8.76 17.28 0.50
CA ASP A 353 8.95 16.80 -0.86
C ASP A 353 8.21 15.46 -0.97
N GLN A 354 7.41 15.31 -2.03
CA GLN A 354 6.93 13.98 -2.35
C GLN A 354 8.14 13.09 -2.60
N PRO A 355 8.21 11.87 -2.04
CA PRO A 355 9.32 10.97 -2.30
C PRO A 355 9.51 10.85 -3.83
N ASP A 356 10.65 11.35 -4.30
CA ASP A 356 10.88 11.76 -5.69
C ASP A 356 10.32 10.80 -6.74
N ALA A 357 9.31 11.28 -7.47
CA ALA A 357 9.00 10.82 -8.81
C ALA A 357 10.02 11.33 -9.87
N GLU A 358 10.99 12.18 -9.49
CA GLU A 358 11.85 12.91 -10.43
C GLU A 358 13.37 12.90 -10.15
N ALA A 359 13.89 12.09 -9.22
CA ALA A 359 15.33 11.89 -9.04
C ALA A 359 15.97 10.93 -10.09
N LYS A 360 15.41 10.86 -11.30
CA LYS A 360 15.85 9.94 -12.38
C LYS A 360 16.23 10.59 -13.70
N GLN A 361 16.47 11.91 -13.72
CA GLN A 361 17.08 12.57 -14.88
C GLN A 361 18.10 13.62 -14.46
N LEU A 362 19.37 13.21 -14.28
CA LEU A 362 20.59 13.89 -14.75
C LEU A 362 21.83 13.25 -14.08
N GLY A 363 22.73 12.72 -14.91
CA GLY A 363 24.06 12.25 -14.48
C GLY A 363 24.54 11.00 -15.22
N GLY A 364 25.05 11.18 -16.44
CA GLY A 364 25.69 10.13 -17.21
C GLY A 364 27.13 9.81 -16.75
N ALA A 365 27.52 8.57 -17.08
CA ALA A 365 28.88 8.01 -17.17
C ALA A 365 29.60 7.60 -15.88
N GLY A 366 29.75 6.27 -15.69
CA GLY A 366 30.72 5.65 -14.78
C GLY A 366 30.21 4.36 -14.12
N ALA A 367 30.57 3.21 -14.67
CA ALA A 367 30.02 1.90 -14.31
C ALA A 367 30.29 1.40 -12.87
N LYS A 368 29.29 0.68 -12.32
CA LYS A 368 29.34 -0.53 -11.45
C LYS A 368 28.50 -0.43 -10.16
N LYS A 369 27.26 -0.95 -10.22
CA LYS A 369 26.75 -2.01 -9.32
C LYS A 369 25.39 -2.51 -9.81
N LEU A 370 25.44 -3.65 -10.48
CA LEU A 370 24.29 -4.47 -10.87
C LEU A 370 23.84 -5.26 -9.62
N SER A 371 22.80 -4.81 -8.91
CA SER A 371 21.89 -5.65 -8.10
C SER A 371 20.91 -4.77 -7.30
N SER A 372 19.61 -5.05 -7.46
CA SER A 372 18.46 -4.74 -6.58
C SER A 372 17.26 -3.98 -7.16
N LEU A 373 17.25 -3.60 -8.45
CA LEU A 373 16.02 -3.11 -9.11
C LEU A 373 15.22 -4.28 -9.71
N GLY A 374 14.26 -4.80 -8.94
CA GLY A 374 13.37 -5.87 -9.39
C GLY A 374 12.52 -6.49 -8.27
N ARG A 375 11.77 -5.64 -7.55
CA ARG A 375 10.72 -5.93 -6.54
C ARG A 375 10.44 -4.53 -5.93
N LEU A 376 9.31 -3.85 -6.07
CA LEU A 376 7.92 -4.26 -5.95
C LEU A 376 7.01 -3.18 -6.59
N SER A 377 6.30 -3.56 -7.66
CA SER A 377 5.11 -2.85 -8.20
C SER A 377 3.84 -3.71 -8.02
N TRP A 378 3.99 -4.95 -7.52
CA TRP A 378 3.01 -6.02 -7.66
C TRP A 378 2.06 -6.20 -6.47
N MET A 379 2.28 -5.53 -5.33
CA MET A 379 1.43 -5.68 -4.12
C MET A 379 0.39 -4.57 -3.93
N ASN A 380 0.62 -3.35 -4.44
CA ASN A 380 -0.35 -2.24 -4.34
C ASN A 380 -1.70 -2.53 -5.04
N ALA A 381 -1.70 -3.37 -6.09
CA ALA A 381 -2.92 -3.76 -6.79
C ALA A 381 -3.71 -4.90 -6.11
N ILE A 382 -3.11 -5.67 -5.19
CA ILE A 382 -3.82 -6.76 -4.45
C ILE A 382 -4.71 -6.20 -3.35
N GLU A 383 -4.24 -5.20 -2.62
CA GLU A 383 -4.89 -4.76 -1.37
C GLU A 383 -6.04 -3.77 -1.55
N ASN A 384 -6.13 -3.07 -2.68
CA ASN A 384 -7.26 -2.16 -2.94
C ASN A 384 -8.61 -2.86 -3.20
N LEU A 385 -8.64 -4.21 -3.33
CA LEU A 385 -9.86 -4.98 -3.59
C LEU A 385 -10.23 -5.97 -2.48
N ALA A 386 -9.32 -6.23 -1.53
CA ALA A 386 -9.57 -7.10 -0.38
C ALA A 386 -10.01 -6.33 0.89
N ILE A 387 -10.17 -5.00 0.80
CA ILE A 387 -10.80 -4.20 1.85
C ILE A 387 -12.32 -4.33 1.66
N PRO A 388 -13.10 -4.68 2.70
CA PRO A 388 -14.54 -4.44 2.70
C PRO A 388 -14.76 -2.93 2.66
N ASN A 389 -14.86 -2.38 1.46
CA ASN A 389 -15.39 -1.05 1.23
C ASN A 389 -16.91 -1.12 1.50
N ALA A 390 -17.48 -0.14 2.20
CA ALA A 390 -18.93 -0.03 2.40
C ALA A 390 -19.76 -0.15 1.09
N SER A 391 -19.16 0.15 -0.08
CA SER A 391 -19.76 -0.04 -1.40
C SER A 391 -19.70 -1.49 -1.94
N THR A 392 -18.71 -2.29 -1.55
CA THR A 392 -18.59 -3.71 -1.94
C THR A 392 -19.60 -4.56 -1.18
N ASP A 393 -19.77 -4.30 0.14
CA ASP A 393 -20.79 -4.96 0.96
C ASP A 393 -22.20 -4.63 0.47
N LYS A 394 -22.45 -3.39 0.02
CA LYS A 394 -23.74 -2.99 -0.58
C LYS A 394 -24.05 -3.78 -1.85
N ARG A 395 -23.09 -3.91 -2.77
CA ARG A 395 -23.27 -4.65 -4.03
C ARG A 395 -23.47 -6.14 -3.81
N LEU A 396 -22.68 -6.74 -2.92
CA LEU A 396 -22.87 -8.14 -2.54
C LEU A 396 -24.26 -8.38 -1.95
N THR A 397 -24.74 -7.43 -1.13
CA THR A 397 -26.11 -7.46 -0.57
C THR A 397 -27.17 -7.38 -1.67
N GLU A 398 -27.02 -6.50 -2.67
CA GLU A 398 -27.96 -6.35 -3.80
C GLU A 398 -28.04 -7.62 -4.65
N ILE A 399 -26.88 -8.21 -5.01
CA ILE A 399 -26.80 -9.47 -5.75
C ILE A 399 -27.44 -10.60 -4.94
N ALA A 400 -27.11 -10.69 -3.64
CA ALA A 400 -27.68 -11.68 -2.74
C ALA A 400 -29.20 -11.54 -2.65
N ALA A 401 -29.73 -10.33 -2.50
CA ALA A 401 -31.16 -10.07 -2.45
C ALA A 401 -31.87 -10.46 -3.76
N ALA A 402 -31.27 -10.16 -4.91
CA ALA A 402 -31.82 -10.53 -6.21
C ALA A 402 -31.83 -12.06 -6.42
N ILE A 403 -30.77 -12.75 -6.00
CA ILE A 403 -30.70 -14.23 -6.03
C ILE A 403 -31.74 -14.83 -5.07
N HIS A 404 -31.83 -14.33 -3.85
CA HIS A 404 -32.73 -14.84 -2.81
C HIS A 404 -34.20 -14.67 -3.19
N SER A 405 -34.56 -13.53 -3.80
CA SER A 405 -35.93 -13.25 -4.27
C SER A 405 -36.30 -13.97 -5.57
N GLY A 406 -35.35 -14.61 -6.26
CA GLY A 406 -35.59 -15.25 -7.56
C GLY A 406 -35.71 -14.25 -8.72
N ASN A 407 -35.43 -12.97 -8.49
CA ASN A 407 -35.51 -11.91 -9.50
C ASN A 407 -34.33 -11.93 -10.50
N LEU A 408 -33.31 -12.76 -10.24
CA LEU A 408 -32.16 -12.92 -11.13
C LEU A 408 -32.16 -14.33 -11.75
N PRO A 409 -32.32 -14.46 -13.10
CA PRO A 409 -32.32 -15.76 -13.76
C PRO A 409 -31.04 -16.56 -13.52
N LYS A 410 -31.14 -17.89 -13.62
CA LYS A 410 -30.03 -18.82 -13.34
C LYS A 410 -28.84 -18.67 -14.29
N GLU A 411 -29.10 -18.23 -15.51
CA GLU A 411 -28.09 -18.04 -16.57
C GLU A 411 -27.48 -16.63 -16.56
N THR A 412 -27.95 -15.74 -15.70
CA THR A 412 -27.50 -14.35 -15.64
C THR A 412 -26.29 -14.18 -14.74
N ILE A 413 -25.35 -13.33 -15.17
CA ILE A 413 -24.15 -12.89 -14.46
C ILE A 413 -24.33 -11.41 -14.12
N SER A 414 -23.91 -10.98 -12.94
CA SER A 414 -23.82 -9.54 -12.65
C SER A 414 -22.68 -8.93 -13.50
N PRO A 415 -22.98 -7.97 -14.39
CA PRO A 415 -21.96 -7.31 -15.19
C PRO A 415 -20.97 -6.55 -14.32
N GLU A 416 -21.41 -6.00 -13.19
CA GLU A 416 -20.55 -5.30 -12.24
C GLU A 416 -19.56 -6.25 -11.56
N LEU A 417 -19.99 -7.45 -11.17
CA LEU A 417 -19.12 -8.46 -10.59
C LEU A 417 -18.11 -8.98 -11.62
N ALA A 418 -18.57 -9.24 -12.85
CA ALA A 418 -17.71 -9.68 -13.96
C ALA A 418 -16.64 -8.64 -14.31
N LEU A 419 -17.06 -7.37 -14.45
CA LEU A 419 -16.15 -6.25 -14.71
C LEU A 419 -15.18 -6.04 -13.55
N ASN A 420 -15.64 -6.04 -12.31
CA ASN A 420 -14.75 -5.88 -11.15
C ASN A 420 -13.66 -6.97 -11.11
N ASN A 421 -14.03 -8.22 -11.36
CA ASN A 421 -13.07 -9.34 -11.41
C ASN A 421 -12.10 -9.20 -12.60
N GLY A 422 -12.59 -8.83 -13.78
CA GLY A 422 -11.76 -8.60 -14.97
C GLY A 422 -10.82 -7.41 -14.82
N ASP A 423 -11.33 -6.26 -14.41
CA ASP A 423 -10.60 -5.02 -14.15
C ASP A 423 -9.47 -5.24 -13.14
N SER A 424 -9.77 -5.95 -12.04
CA SER A 424 -8.78 -6.31 -11.03
C SER A 424 -7.55 -7.01 -11.61
N LEU A 425 -7.78 -7.97 -12.50
CA LEU A 425 -6.72 -8.75 -13.13
C LEU A 425 -6.03 -7.94 -14.24
N TRP A 426 -6.79 -7.15 -14.99
CA TRP A 426 -6.26 -6.29 -16.04
C TRP A 426 -5.31 -5.22 -15.49
N GLU A 427 -5.65 -4.57 -14.37
CA GLU A 427 -4.77 -3.62 -13.69
C GLU A 427 -3.42 -4.25 -13.30
N ARG A 428 -3.39 -5.55 -12.99
CA ARG A 428 -2.12 -6.25 -12.69
C ARG A 428 -1.26 -6.43 -13.91
N ILE A 429 -1.86 -6.76 -15.05
CA ILE A 429 -1.14 -6.84 -16.31
C ILE A 429 -0.54 -5.46 -16.60
N LYS A 430 -1.35 -4.40 -16.53
CA LYS A 430 -0.88 -3.02 -16.74
C LYS A 430 0.26 -2.60 -15.83
N ALA A 431 0.17 -2.94 -14.54
CA ALA A 431 1.19 -2.58 -13.55
C ALA A 431 2.52 -3.35 -13.70
N ASN A 432 2.52 -4.49 -14.41
CA ASN A 432 3.69 -5.36 -14.56
C ASN A 432 4.20 -5.48 -16.00
N PHE A 433 3.47 -4.96 -16.99
CA PHE A 433 3.89 -4.90 -18.38
C PHE A 433 4.64 -3.60 -18.68
N LYS A 434 5.89 -3.68 -19.15
CA LYS A 434 6.68 -2.47 -19.50
C LYS A 434 6.04 -1.76 -20.70
N LYS A 435 6.16 -0.42 -20.72
CA LYS A 435 5.62 0.45 -21.79
C LYS A 435 4.08 0.41 -21.94
N MET A 436 3.33 0.00 -20.92
CA MET A 436 1.85 0.01 -20.99
C MET A 436 1.28 1.38 -21.42
N GLY A 437 1.81 2.50 -20.90
CA GLY A 437 1.37 3.85 -21.26
C GLY A 437 1.95 4.43 -22.57
N SER A 438 2.78 3.70 -23.32
CA SER A 438 3.36 4.18 -24.59
C SER A 438 2.51 3.76 -25.79
N VAL A 439 2.39 4.60 -26.81
CA VAL A 439 1.77 4.22 -28.10
C VAL A 439 2.72 3.45 -29.02
N ASP A 440 4.01 3.39 -28.69
CA ASP A 440 5.07 2.82 -29.52
C ASP A 440 5.45 1.40 -29.10
N LYS A 441 4.44 0.59 -28.76
CA LYS A 441 4.63 -0.84 -28.50
C LYS A 441 4.79 -1.60 -29.82
N THR A 442 5.59 -2.66 -29.81
CA THR A 442 5.72 -3.54 -30.98
C THR A 442 4.39 -4.24 -31.27
N PRO A 443 4.09 -4.62 -32.53
CA PRO A 443 2.88 -5.34 -32.88
C PRO A 443 2.66 -6.59 -32.00
N GLU A 444 3.73 -7.33 -31.70
CA GLU A 444 3.69 -8.53 -30.88
C GLU A 444 3.27 -8.22 -29.44
N ASN A 445 3.79 -7.13 -28.87
CA ASN A 445 3.39 -6.65 -27.54
C ASN A 445 1.92 -6.23 -27.50
N GLU A 446 1.43 -5.53 -28.52
CA GLU A 446 0.04 -5.10 -28.61
C GLU A 446 -0.93 -6.28 -28.80
N SER A 447 -0.57 -7.26 -29.64
CA SER A 447 -1.33 -8.50 -29.84
C SER A 447 -1.39 -9.32 -28.55
N TRP A 448 -0.26 -9.46 -27.85
CA TRP A 448 -0.23 -10.15 -26.55
C TRP A 448 -1.13 -9.46 -25.52
N LEU A 449 -1.07 -8.13 -25.42
CA LEU A 449 -1.91 -7.38 -24.47
C LEU A 449 -3.41 -7.54 -24.76
N ARG A 450 -3.82 -7.58 -26.03
CA ARG A 450 -5.22 -7.85 -26.41
C ARG A 450 -5.64 -9.25 -26.01
N LEU A 451 -4.82 -10.25 -26.33
CA LEU A 451 -5.08 -11.63 -25.94
C LEU A 451 -5.30 -11.72 -24.43
N GLN A 452 -4.39 -11.15 -23.64
CA GLN A 452 -4.48 -11.25 -22.18
C GLN A 452 -5.63 -10.46 -21.58
N GLN A 453 -5.97 -9.30 -22.16
CA GLN A 453 -7.13 -8.57 -21.71
C GLN A 453 -8.40 -9.42 -21.87
N ASN A 454 -8.65 -9.96 -23.07
CA ASN A 454 -9.82 -10.81 -23.26
C ASN A 454 -9.81 -12.03 -22.36
N ASN A 455 -8.64 -12.63 -22.17
CA ASN A 455 -8.49 -13.76 -21.27
C ASN A 455 -8.89 -13.42 -19.83
N VAL A 456 -8.42 -12.30 -19.28
CA VAL A 456 -8.76 -11.93 -17.89
C VAL A 456 -10.21 -11.46 -17.70
N TYR A 457 -10.82 -10.81 -18.70
CA TYR A 457 -12.26 -10.49 -18.65
C TYR A 457 -13.12 -11.75 -18.82
N ALA A 458 -12.72 -12.69 -19.68
CA ALA A 458 -13.38 -14.00 -19.79
C ALA A 458 -13.29 -14.78 -18.48
N PHE A 459 -12.11 -14.81 -17.87
CA PHE A 459 -11.90 -15.42 -16.57
C PHE A 459 -12.74 -14.74 -15.48
N GLY A 460 -12.79 -13.40 -15.48
CA GLY A 460 -13.63 -12.63 -14.56
C GLY A 460 -15.12 -12.94 -14.71
N ALA A 461 -15.63 -13.07 -15.93
CA ALA A 461 -17.01 -13.47 -16.19
C ALA A 461 -17.29 -14.91 -15.71
N ALA A 462 -16.40 -15.86 -16.02
CA ALA A 462 -16.52 -17.25 -15.61
C ALA A 462 -16.49 -17.41 -14.08
N LYS A 463 -15.55 -16.74 -13.41
CA LYS A 463 -15.45 -16.70 -11.95
C LYS A 463 -16.73 -16.15 -11.32
N SER A 464 -17.25 -15.06 -11.88
CA SER A 464 -18.48 -14.42 -11.38
C SER A 464 -19.70 -15.32 -11.55
N PHE A 465 -19.81 -16.01 -12.70
CA PHE A 465 -20.85 -17.00 -12.93
C PHE A 465 -20.77 -18.13 -11.89
N ALA A 466 -19.60 -18.73 -11.72
CA ALA A 466 -19.37 -19.81 -10.77
C ALA A 466 -19.73 -19.40 -9.33
N GLN A 467 -19.25 -18.22 -8.90
CA GLN A 467 -19.57 -17.65 -7.60
C GLN A 467 -21.09 -17.50 -7.40
N MET A 468 -21.79 -16.94 -8.39
CA MET A 468 -23.24 -16.75 -8.32
C MET A 468 -24.00 -18.08 -8.35
N GLN A 469 -23.49 -19.13 -9.01
CA GLN A 469 -24.10 -20.46 -8.94
C GLN A 469 -23.97 -21.09 -7.56
N GLU A 470 -22.83 -20.94 -6.90
CA GLU A 470 -22.68 -21.39 -5.51
C GLU A 470 -23.61 -20.61 -4.56
N MET A 471 -23.77 -19.30 -4.77
CA MET A 471 -24.77 -18.51 -4.04
C MET A 471 -26.18 -19.07 -4.28
N ARG A 472 -26.57 -19.36 -5.52
CA ARG A 472 -27.90 -19.94 -5.83
C ARG A 472 -28.10 -21.31 -5.18
N ALA A 473 -27.05 -22.13 -5.11
CA ALA A 473 -27.11 -23.46 -4.51
C ALA A 473 -27.43 -23.43 -3.01
N VAL A 474 -27.12 -22.32 -2.30
CA VAL A 474 -27.38 -22.18 -0.87
C VAL A 474 -28.67 -21.43 -0.52
N VAL A 475 -29.51 -21.09 -1.51
CA VAL A 475 -30.81 -20.42 -1.29
C VAL A 475 -31.76 -21.31 -0.49
N HIS A 476 -31.80 -22.60 -0.81
CA HIS A 476 -32.64 -23.58 -0.13
C HIS A 476 -31.81 -24.42 0.85
N ASP A 477 -32.47 -24.98 1.86
CA ASP A 477 -31.87 -25.97 2.74
C ASP A 477 -31.94 -27.39 2.15
N GLN A 478 -31.42 -28.36 2.90
CA GLN A 478 -31.39 -29.77 2.50
C GLN A 478 -32.79 -30.39 2.30
N ASN A 479 -33.83 -29.76 2.84
CA ASN A 479 -35.22 -30.19 2.71
C ASN A 479 -35.95 -29.43 1.57
N GLY A 480 -35.24 -28.58 0.83
CA GLY A 480 -35.81 -27.75 -0.24
C GLY A 480 -36.56 -26.52 0.27
N VAL A 481 -36.45 -26.16 1.55
CA VAL A 481 -37.09 -24.97 2.13
C VAL A 481 -36.20 -23.75 1.90
N GLN A 482 -36.77 -22.65 1.40
CA GLN A 482 -36.02 -21.41 1.21
C GLN A 482 -35.56 -20.85 2.56
N ARG A 483 -34.27 -20.55 2.67
CA ARG A 483 -33.68 -20.03 3.90
C ARG A 483 -34.13 -18.58 4.15
N PRO A 484 -34.26 -18.12 5.41
CA PRO A 484 -34.37 -16.69 5.69
C PRO A 484 -33.17 -15.90 5.13
N PHE A 485 -33.41 -14.67 4.66
CA PHE A 485 -32.37 -13.87 3.99
C PHE A 485 -31.10 -13.72 4.82
N TYR A 486 -31.22 -13.51 6.13
CA TYR A 486 -30.07 -13.39 7.03
C TYR A 486 -29.17 -14.65 7.04
N GLU A 487 -29.76 -15.85 7.12
CA GLU A 487 -29.00 -17.11 7.11
C GLU A 487 -28.39 -17.42 5.75
N PHE A 488 -29.12 -17.10 4.68
CA PHE A 488 -28.62 -17.18 3.32
C PHE A 488 -27.42 -16.23 3.14
N TYR A 489 -27.56 -14.97 3.55
CA TYR A 489 -26.54 -13.94 3.39
C TYR A 489 -25.26 -14.26 4.18
N LYS A 490 -25.38 -14.89 5.36
CA LYS A 490 -24.21 -15.39 6.10
C LYS A 490 -23.41 -16.41 5.28
N ARG A 491 -24.07 -17.32 4.55
CA ARG A 491 -23.39 -18.27 3.66
C ARG A 491 -22.81 -17.59 2.42
N VAL A 492 -23.52 -16.61 1.86
CA VAL A 492 -23.03 -15.79 0.75
C VAL A 492 -21.73 -15.08 1.14
N LYS A 493 -21.63 -14.51 2.35
CA LYS A 493 -20.38 -13.89 2.83
C LYS A 493 -19.22 -14.89 2.89
N SER A 494 -19.46 -16.12 3.34
CA SER A 494 -18.42 -17.16 3.34
C SER A 494 -18.00 -17.58 1.93
N ILE A 495 -18.94 -17.69 0.98
CA ILE A 495 -18.62 -17.96 -0.44
C ILE A 495 -17.78 -16.81 -1.01
N ASP A 496 -18.20 -15.56 -0.74
CA ASP A 496 -17.47 -14.38 -1.18
C ASP A 496 -16.05 -14.31 -0.63
N GLU A 497 -15.85 -14.64 0.66
CA GLU A 497 -14.53 -14.73 1.28
C GLU A 497 -13.63 -15.76 0.58
N CYS A 498 -14.16 -16.95 0.25
CA CYS A 498 -13.41 -17.96 -0.51
C CYS A 498 -12.97 -17.43 -1.89
N TYR A 499 -13.88 -16.84 -2.65
CA TYR A 499 -13.62 -16.36 -4.02
C TYR A 499 -12.71 -15.13 -4.05
N ASN A 500 -12.98 -14.15 -3.19
CA ASN A 500 -12.43 -12.81 -3.27
C ASN A 500 -11.26 -12.57 -2.29
N GLN A 501 -10.99 -13.50 -1.38
CA GLN A 501 -9.77 -13.47 -0.56
C GLN A 501 -8.84 -14.66 -0.87
N HIS A 502 -9.31 -15.90 -0.73
CA HIS A 502 -8.45 -17.07 -0.85
C HIS A 502 -8.05 -17.39 -2.29
N TYR A 503 -9.03 -17.49 -3.19
CA TYR A 503 -8.76 -17.80 -4.61
C TYR A 503 -8.15 -16.59 -5.33
N ALA A 504 -8.67 -15.39 -5.07
CA ALA A 504 -8.15 -14.14 -5.60
C ALA A 504 -6.62 -14.00 -5.39
N GLN A 505 -6.09 -14.36 -4.22
CA GLN A 505 -4.65 -14.28 -3.98
C GLN A 505 -3.83 -15.16 -4.95
N ALA A 506 -4.28 -16.38 -5.23
CA ALA A 506 -3.59 -17.30 -6.13
C ALA A 506 -3.69 -16.84 -7.59
N GLU A 507 -4.89 -16.38 -8.00
CA GLU A 507 -5.18 -15.80 -9.32
C GLU A 507 -4.32 -14.57 -9.60
N TYR A 508 -4.18 -13.69 -8.61
CA TYR A 508 -3.37 -12.48 -8.73
C TYR A 508 -1.89 -12.79 -8.91
N GLN A 509 -1.36 -13.76 -8.16
CA GLN A 509 0.02 -14.20 -8.30
C GLN A 509 0.25 -14.88 -9.66
N ALA A 510 -0.72 -15.65 -10.15
CA ALA A 510 -0.68 -16.24 -11.49
C ALA A 510 -0.59 -15.16 -12.58
N VAL A 511 -1.47 -14.15 -12.55
CA VAL A 511 -1.46 -13.06 -13.54
C VAL A 511 -0.15 -12.28 -13.50
N VAL A 512 0.32 -11.89 -12.32
CA VAL A 512 1.59 -11.16 -12.19
C VAL A 512 2.75 -11.99 -12.74
N ARG A 513 2.81 -13.29 -12.37
CA ARG A 513 3.92 -14.14 -12.81
C ARG A 513 3.87 -14.40 -14.31
N GLY A 514 2.70 -14.72 -14.84
CA GLY A 514 2.50 -14.94 -16.27
C GLY A 514 2.73 -13.67 -17.08
N THR A 515 2.40 -12.48 -16.56
CA THR A 515 2.70 -11.21 -17.25
C THR A 515 4.20 -10.98 -17.35
N ILE A 516 4.93 -11.14 -16.25
CA ILE A 516 6.39 -10.97 -16.23
C ILE A 516 7.06 -11.97 -17.19
N MET A 517 6.57 -13.21 -17.20
CA MET A 517 7.13 -14.26 -18.05
C MET A 517 6.73 -14.08 -19.52
N GLY A 518 5.48 -13.75 -19.82
CA GLY A 518 5.01 -13.47 -21.17
C GLY A 518 5.74 -12.28 -21.79
N GLN A 519 5.93 -11.20 -21.03
CA GLN A 519 6.77 -10.09 -21.50
C GLN A 519 8.21 -10.52 -21.74
N LYS A 520 8.80 -11.30 -20.81
CA LYS A 520 10.16 -11.82 -21.00
C LYS A 520 10.26 -12.68 -22.26
N TRP A 521 9.24 -13.44 -22.61
CA TRP A 521 9.19 -14.22 -23.84
C TRP A 521 9.23 -13.32 -25.08
N LEU A 522 8.45 -12.23 -25.10
CA LEU A 522 8.48 -11.26 -26.20
C LEU A 522 9.88 -10.64 -26.35
N GLU A 523 10.51 -10.25 -25.24
CA GLU A 523 11.90 -9.74 -25.23
C GLU A 523 12.92 -10.78 -25.71
N ILE A 524 12.70 -12.07 -25.39
CA ILE A 524 13.54 -13.17 -25.87
C ILE A 524 13.42 -13.32 -27.38
N GLN A 525 12.20 -13.31 -27.91
CA GLN A 525 11.96 -13.47 -29.34
C GLN A 525 12.54 -12.32 -30.14
N GLU A 526 12.51 -11.09 -29.62
CA GLU A 526 13.17 -9.91 -30.23
C GLU A 526 14.71 -10.03 -30.25
N GLN A 527 15.31 -10.79 -29.34
CA GLN A 527 16.76 -10.82 -29.13
C GLN A 527 17.41 -12.18 -29.42
N LYS A 528 16.65 -13.16 -29.92
CA LYS A 528 17.10 -14.55 -30.06
C LYS A 528 18.29 -14.72 -31.01
N ASP A 529 18.46 -13.82 -31.97
CA ASP A 529 19.65 -13.81 -32.85
C ASP A 529 20.94 -13.51 -32.07
N VAL A 530 20.85 -12.75 -30.98
CA VAL A 530 21.98 -12.41 -30.10
C VAL A 530 22.09 -13.38 -28.92
N PHE A 531 20.96 -13.85 -28.41
CA PHE A 531 20.87 -14.80 -27.29
C PHE A 531 20.14 -16.09 -27.72
N PRO A 532 20.78 -16.95 -28.54
CA PRO A 532 20.13 -18.11 -29.14
C PRO A 532 19.78 -19.22 -28.14
N TRP A 533 20.28 -19.16 -26.91
CA TRP A 533 20.10 -20.20 -25.89
C TRP A 533 19.28 -19.69 -24.71
N LEU A 534 18.41 -20.56 -24.17
CA LEU A 534 17.67 -20.32 -22.94
C LEU A 534 18.04 -21.36 -21.89
N LYS A 535 18.35 -20.90 -20.67
CA LYS A 535 18.54 -21.74 -19.50
C LYS A 535 17.32 -21.67 -18.58
N TYR A 536 16.71 -22.80 -18.26
CA TYR A 536 15.69 -22.89 -17.20
C TYR A 536 16.34 -22.60 -15.85
N GLN A 537 15.71 -21.73 -15.05
CA GLN A 537 16.25 -21.32 -13.76
C GLN A 537 15.16 -21.27 -12.70
N THR A 538 15.42 -21.85 -11.54
CA THR A 538 14.60 -21.63 -10.34
C THR A 538 15.16 -20.49 -9.49
N LYS A 539 14.36 -20.01 -8.54
CA LYS A 539 14.82 -19.05 -7.53
C LYS A 539 15.77 -19.69 -6.50
N ALA A 540 15.95 -21.00 -6.55
CA ALA A 540 16.79 -21.79 -5.64
C ALA A 540 16.54 -21.50 -4.15
N ASP A 541 15.29 -21.24 -3.77
CA ASP A 541 14.87 -21.07 -2.38
C ASP A 541 14.00 -22.24 -1.93
N ASN A 542 13.82 -22.38 -0.61
CA ASN A 542 13.06 -23.47 0.00
C ASN A 542 11.54 -23.47 -0.33
N ARG A 543 11.07 -22.54 -1.16
CA ARG A 543 9.67 -22.48 -1.64
C ARG A 543 9.53 -22.92 -3.09
N VAL A 544 10.63 -23.21 -3.78
CA VAL A 544 10.61 -23.85 -5.10
C VAL A 544 10.17 -25.31 -4.91
N ARG A 545 9.23 -25.77 -5.74
CA ARG A 545 8.81 -27.17 -5.77
C ARG A 545 9.96 -28.07 -6.21
N ALA A 546 10.15 -29.20 -5.55
CA ALA A 546 11.21 -30.14 -5.89
C ALA A 546 11.12 -30.63 -7.34
N GLU A 547 9.90 -30.80 -7.86
CA GLU A 547 9.64 -31.13 -9.26
C GLU A 547 10.21 -30.08 -10.22
N HIS A 548 10.01 -28.80 -9.91
CA HIS A 548 10.48 -27.72 -10.78
C HIS A 548 12.00 -27.52 -10.66
N ASP A 549 12.57 -27.79 -9.49
CA ASP A 549 14.02 -27.71 -9.27
C ASP A 549 14.80 -28.78 -10.06
N ARG A 550 14.16 -29.93 -10.35
CA ARG A 550 14.72 -30.94 -11.26
C ARG A 550 14.85 -30.45 -12.72
N LEU A 551 14.13 -29.39 -13.10
CA LEU A 551 14.27 -28.75 -14.42
C LEU A 551 15.34 -27.66 -14.42
N ASN A 552 15.88 -27.29 -13.24
CA ASN A 552 16.87 -26.23 -13.12
C ASN A 552 18.13 -26.58 -13.90
N GLY A 553 18.56 -25.66 -14.76
CA GLY A 553 19.79 -25.80 -15.52
C GLY A 553 19.67 -26.45 -16.88
N ILE A 554 18.49 -26.93 -17.29
CA ILE A 554 18.22 -27.31 -18.69
C ILE A 554 18.54 -26.12 -19.60
N VAL A 555 19.36 -26.34 -20.61
CA VAL A 555 19.72 -25.35 -21.63
C VAL A 555 19.27 -25.88 -22.99
N LEU A 556 18.45 -25.11 -23.71
CA LEU A 556 17.93 -25.46 -25.04
C LEU A 556 17.95 -24.21 -25.94
N PRO A 557 17.93 -24.37 -27.28
CA PRO A 557 17.71 -23.27 -28.20
C PRO A 557 16.44 -22.47 -27.85
N ALA A 558 16.43 -21.15 -28.12
CA ALA A 558 15.29 -20.29 -27.79
C ALA A 558 13.99 -20.67 -28.52
N ASP A 559 14.11 -21.25 -29.71
CA ASP A 559 12.99 -21.73 -30.53
C ASP A 559 12.68 -23.23 -30.34
N ASP A 560 13.28 -23.87 -29.34
CA ASP A 560 13.02 -25.29 -29.05
C ASP A 560 11.55 -25.52 -28.64
N PRO A 561 10.88 -26.59 -29.16
CA PRO A 561 9.48 -26.87 -28.84
C PRO A 561 9.21 -27.08 -27.35
N PHE A 562 10.22 -27.43 -26.53
CA PHE A 562 10.12 -27.49 -25.08
C PHE A 562 9.48 -26.22 -24.48
N TRP A 563 9.84 -25.05 -24.99
CA TRP A 563 9.36 -23.77 -24.47
C TRP A 563 7.90 -23.49 -24.79
N SER A 564 7.28 -24.20 -25.73
CA SER A 564 5.83 -24.05 -26.00
C SER A 564 4.96 -24.59 -24.86
N GLN A 565 5.45 -25.57 -24.11
CA GLN A 565 4.70 -26.27 -23.05
C GLN A 565 5.28 -26.07 -21.65
N TYR A 566 6.61 -25.97 -21.51
CA TYR A 566 7.27 -26.00 -20.20
C TYR A 566 7.97 -24.69 -19.83
N TYR A 567 7.65 -23.61 -20.55
CA TYR A 567 8.09 -22.27 -20.22
C TYR A 567 7.35 -21.74 -18.98
N PRO A 568 8.06 -21.26 -17.93
CA PRO A 568 7.42 -20.78 -16.72
C PRO A 568 6.36 -19.69 -16.97
N PRO A 569 5.28 -19.63 -16.17
CA PRO A 569 5.04 -20.40 -14.95
C PRO A 569 4.47 -21.82 -15.16
N ASN A 570 5.13 -22.82 -14.57
CA ASN A 570 4.68 -24.22 -14.65
C ASN A 570 3.78 -24.65 -13.46
N GLY A 571 3.08 -23.71 -12.84
CA GLY A 571 2.30 -23.99 -11.62
C GLY A 571 1.82 -22.75 -10.88
N TRP A 572 0.79 -22.91 -10.04
CA TRP A 572 0.36 -21.87 -9.11
C TRP A 572 1.54 -21.40 -8.25
N ARG A 573 1.69 -20.08 -8.06
CA ARG A 573 2.79 -19.49 -7.27
C ARG A 573 4.21 -19.88 -7.75
N CYS A 574 4.38 -20.24 -9.03
CA CYS A 574 5.66 -20.66 -9.58
C CYS A 574 6.73 -19.55 -9.45
N ARG A 575 7.94 -19.95 -9.05
CA ARG A 575 9.10 -19.06 -8.85
C ARG A 575 10.20 -19.27 -9.89
N CYS A 576 9.93 -20.05 -10.94
CA CYS A 576 10.86 -20.38 -12.01
C CYS A 576 10.85 -19.31 -13.10
N SER A 577 11.98 -19.13 -13.78
CA SER A 577 12.23 -18.17 -14.86
C SER A 577 13.12 -18.85 -15.90
N VAL A 578 13.37 -18.16 -17.02
CA VAL A 578 14.47 -18.48 -17.93
C VAL A 578 15.53 -17.37 -17.93
N LYS A 579 16.74 -17.73 -18.35
CA LYS A 579 17.85 -16.81 -18.60
C LYS A 579 18.36 -16.98 -20.03
N PRO A 580 18.32 -15.92 -20.85
CA PRO A 580 18.96 -15.91 -22.17
C PRO A 580 20.48 -15.96 -22.06
N LEU A 581 21.13 -16.67 -22.97
CA LEU A 581 22.57 -16.86 -23.02
C LEU A 581 23.10 -16.69 -24.45
N THR A 582 24.29 -16.10 -24.59
CA THR A 582 25.06 -16.08 -25.84
C THR A 582 25.95 -17.32 -25.93
N ASP A 583 26.49 -17.64 -27.11
CA ASP A 583 27.44 -18.74 -27.30
C ASP A 583 28.67 -18.61 -26.37
N ALA A 584 29.26 -17.43 -26.31
CA ALA A 584 30.40 -17.16 -25.43
C ALA A 584 30.06 -17.36 -23.93
N GLN A 585 28.83 -17.09 -23.52
CA GLN A 585 28.39 -17.32 -22.14
C GLN A 585 28.16 -18.80 -21.84
N LEU A 586 27.73 -19.57 -22.84
CA LEU A 586 27.55 -21.02 -22.77
C LEU A 586 28.90 -21.70 -22.61
N GLU A 587 29.88 -21.34 -23.45
CA GLU A 587 31.27 -21.82 -23.36
C GLU A 587 31.92 -21.43 -22.04
N LYS A 588 31.87 -20.14 -21.66
CA LYS A 588 32.50 -19.64 -20.43
C LYS A 588 31.98 -20.32 -19.15
N GLN A 589 30.70 -20.70 -19.14
CA GLN A 589 30.09 -21.39 -18.00
C GLN A 589 30.19 -22.92 -18.11
N ASN A 590 30.85 -23.46 -19.14
CA ASN A 590 30.92 -24.89 -19.44
C ASN A 590 29.54 -25.58 -19.43
N LEU A 591 28.51 -24.88 -19.93
CA LEU A 591 27.16 -25.42 -20.00
C LEU A 591 27.02 -26.27 -21.26
N ARG A 592 26.39 -27.45 -21.14
CA ARG A 592 26.07 -28.32 -22.27
C ARG A 592 24.58 -28.23 -22.59
N PRO A 593 24.18 -27.92 -23.83
CA PRO A 593 22.80 -28.03 -24.26
C PRO A 593 22.26 -29.43 -23.97
N ALA A 594 21.02 -29.49 -23.50
CA ALA A 594 20.32 -30.75 -23.31
C ALA A 594 19.80 -31.28 -24.66
N ASP A 595 19.55 -32.58 -24.74
CA ASP A 595 18.76 -33.16 -25.81
C ASP A 595 17.27 -32.77 -25.64
N SER A 596 16.62 -32.33 -26.71
CA SER A 596 15.24 -31.80 -26.65
C SER A 596 14.23 -32.86 -26.20
N ASP A 597 14.33 -34.08 -26.72
CA ASP A 597 13.40 -35.16 -26.39
C ASP A 597 13.55 -35.61 -24.94
N LEU A 598 14.80 -35.75 -24.46
CA LEU A 598 15.06 -36.06 -23.06
C LEU A 598 14.57 -34.95 -22.13
N ALA A 599 14.76 -33.68 -22.50
CA ALA A 599 14.27 -32.54 -21.73
C ALA A 599 12.73 -32.52 -21.67
N GLN A 600 12.05 -32.77 -22.79
CA GLN A 600 10.59 -32.87 -22.83
C GLN A 600 10.07 -34.03 -21.97
N GLN A 601 10.70 -35.20 -22.03
CA GLN A 601 10.33 -36.34 -21.19
C GLN A 601 10.51 -36.04 -19.69
N ALA A 602 11.62 -35.39 -19.33
CA ALA A 602 11.85 -34.93 -17.96
C ALA A 602 10.77 -33.94 -17.52
N ALA A 603 10.49 -32.89 -18.30
CA ALA A 603 9.49 -31.89 -17.94
C ALA A 603 8.06 -32.44 -17.89
N LYS A 604 7.70 -33.37 -18.77
CA LYS A 604 6.39 -34.06 -18.72
C LYS A 604 6.16 -34.80 -17.41
N LYS A 605 7.22 -35.36 -16.82
CA LYS A 605 7.17 -36.06 -15.53
C LYS A 605 7.03 -35.08 -14.35
N GLU A 606 7.66 -33.92 -14.44
CA GLU A 606 7.74 -32.96 -13.34
C GLU A 606 6.59 -31.95 -13.32
N VAL A 607 6.17 -31.44 -14.48
CA VAL A 607 5.00 -30.56 -14.62
C VAL A 607 3.77 -31.44 -14.78
N LYS A 608 3.15 -31.79 -13.65
CA LYS A 608 2.02 -32.74 -13.62
C LYS A 608 0.68 -32.12 -14.01
N ASP A 609 0.50 -30.84 -13.71
CA ASP A 609 -0.75 -30.14 -13.95
C ASP A 609 -0.81 -29.67 -15.41
N ASP A 610 -1.68 -30.30 -16.21
CA ASP A 610 -1.86 -29.98 -17.63
C ASP A 610 -2.29 -28.52 -17.84
N TYR A 611 -2.97 -27.93 -16.86
CA TYR A 611 -3.39 -26.53 -16.87
C TYR A 611 -2.21 -25.56 -17.08
N TRP A 612 -1.02 -25.91 -16.60
CA TRP A 612 0.19 -25.06 -16.71
C TRP A 612 1.12 -25.47 -17.85
N LYS A 613 0.72 -26.39 -18.72
CA LYS A 613 1.54 -26.86 -19.86
C LYS A 613 1.39 -25.98 -21.09
N HIS A 614 1.62 -24.70 -20.94
CA HIS A 614 1.58 -23.74 -22.04
C HIS A 614 2.53 -22.56 -21.78
N ASN A 615 2.89 -21.86 -22.85
CA ASN A 615 3.70 -20.66 -22.77
C ASN A 615 2.82 -19.41 -22.71
N THR A 616 2.77 -18.76 -21.55
CA THR A 616 2.05 -17.49 -21.35
C THR A 616 2.52 -16.34 -22.26
N GLY A 617 3.69 -16.43 -22.90
CA GLY A 617 4.15 -15.49 -23.93
C GLY A 617 3.59 -15.75 -25.33
N MET A 618 2.98 -16.92 -25.54
CA MET A 618 2.39 -17.35 -26.83
C MET A 618 0.88 -17.55 -26.75
N SER A 619 0.35 -17.80 -25.55
CA SER A 619 -1.06 -18.11 -25.32
C SER A 619 -1.64 -17.33 -24.14
N GLU A 620 -2.91 -17.59 -23.86
CA GLU A 620 -3.65 -17.01 -22.74
C GLU A 620 -3.00 -17.31 -21.37
N LEU A 621 -3.12 -16.39 -20.42
CA LEU A 621 -2.64 -16.55 -19.03
C LEU A 621 -3.39 -17.63 -18.26
N PHE A 622 -4.70 -17.70 -18.45
CA PHE A 622 -5.57 -18.73 -17.91
C PHE A 622 -6.08 -19.63 -19.04
N ASP A 623 -5.70 -20.91 -19.03
CA ASP A 623 -6.22 -21.88 -20.00
C ASP A 623 -7.72 -22.12 -19.78
N ARG A 624 -8.54 -21.65 -20.73
CA ARG A 624 -10.00 -21.75 -20.62
C ARG A 624 -10.50 -23.18 -20.43
N LYS A 625 -9.88 -24.16 -21.11
CA LYS A 625 -10.31 -25.57 -21.08
C LYS A 625 -9.99 -26.25 -19.75
N GLY A 626 -8.93 -25.78 -19.07
CA GLY A 626 -8.47 -26.36 -17.82
C GLY A 626 -9.07 -25.76 -16.55
N THR A 627 -9.61 -24.53 -16.55
CA THR A 627 -10.16 -23.95 -15.30
C THR A 627 -11.50 -24.57 -14.89
N PRO A 628 -11.77 -24.72 -13.57
CA PRO A 628 -13.10 -25.05 -13.07
C PRO A 628 -14.18 -23.99 -13.36
N TYR A 629 -13.80 -22.72 -13.46
CA TYR A 629 -14.76 -21.62 -13.63
C TYR A 629 -15.42 -21.63 -15.00
N PHE A 630 -14.66 -21.85 -16.08
CA PHE A 630 -15.24 -21.94 -17.43
C PHE A 630 -16.15 -23.16 -17.56
N LYS A 631 -15.82 -24.28 -16.92
CA LYS A 631 -16.69 -25.48 -16.87
C LYS A 631 -18.03 -25.24 -16.19
N ALA A 632 -18.11 -24.25 -15.28
CA ALA A 632 -19.38 -23.87 -14.69
C ALA A 632 -20.28 -23.12 -15.68
N MET A 633 -19.72 -22.43 -16.67
CA MET A 633 -20.48 -21.62 -17.62
C MET A 633 -21.29 -22.48 -18.61
N PRO A 634 -22.43 -21.97 -19.12
CA PRO A 634 -23.15 -22.61 -20.21
C PRO A 634 -22.26 -22.79 -21.44
N GLY A 635 -22.27 -23.99 -22.03
CA GLY A 635 -21.42 -24.31 -23.18
C GLY A 635 -19.92 -24.13 -22.90
N GLU A 636 -19.49 -24.31 -21.64
CA GLU A 636 -18.10 -24.16 -21.18
C GLU A 636 -17.46 -22.79 -21.50
N GLY A 637 -18.29 -21.76 -21.70
CA GLY A 637 -17.85 -20.41 -22.04
C GLY A 637 -17.50 -20.20 -23.52
N GLU A 638 -17.84 -21.15 -24.40
CA GLU A 638 -17.62 -21.01 -25.86
C GLU A 638 -18.66 -20.11 -26.53
N SER A 639 -19.86 -20.02 -25.96
CA SER A 639 -20.94 -19.19 -26.51
C SER A 639 -20.79 -17.70 -26.12
N PRO A 640 -21.00 -16.75 -27.05
CA PRO A 640 -20.96 -15.33 -26.73
C PRO A 640 -22.09 -14.96 -25.77
N LEU A 641 -21.75 -14.28 -24.67
CA LEU A 641 -22.70 -13.81 -23.68
C LEU A 641 -23.40 -12.53 -24.17
N LYS A 642 -24.73 -12.52 -24.19
CA LYS A 642 -25.55 -11.38 -24.64
C LYS A 642 -25.85 -10.42 -23.50
N ALA A 643 -25.83 -9.12 -23.78
CA ALA A 643 -26.07 -8.06 -22.79
C ALA A 643 -27.38 -8.26 -22.01
N VAL A 644 -28.50 -8.44 -22.71
CA VAL A 644 -29.81 -8.54 -22.06
C VAL A 644 -30.00 -9.91 -21.40
N GLN A 645 -29.75 -11.00 -22.13
CA GLN A 645 -30.02 -12.35 -21.65
C GLN A 645 -29.05 -12.81 -20.56
N ASN A 646 -27.75 -12.63 -20.79
CA ASN A 646 -26.72 -13.19 -19.92
C ASN A 646 -26.18 -12.19 -18.90
N TYR A 647 -26.13 -10.89 -19.21
CA TYR A 647 -25.71 -9.87 -18.24
C TYR A 647 -26.88 -9.12 -17.58
N GLY A 648 -28.13 -9.39 -17.96
CA GLY A 648 -29.29 -8.70 -17.38
C GLY A 648 -29.30 -7.19 -17.64
N MET A 649 -28.61 -6.73 -18.69
CA MET A 649 -28.50 -5.31 -19.02
C MET A 649 -29.78 -4.79 -19.68
N THR A 650 -30.07 -3.51 -19.44
CA THR A 650 -31.17 -2.80 -20.10
C THR A 650 -31.00 -2.82 -21.62
N THR A 651 -32.10 -3.01 -22.35
CA THR A 651 -32.12 -2.90 -23.82
C THR A 651 -31.76 -1.49 -24.25
N VAL A 652 -31.15 -1.35 -25.44
CA VAL A 652 -30.77 -0.04 -25.99
C VAL A 652 -32.00 0.87 -26.15
N GLU A 653 -33.14 0.29 -26.55
CA GLU A 653 -34.41 1.02 -26.66
C GLU A 653 -34.80 1.67 -25.32
N HIS A 654 -34.81 0.90 -24.23
CA HIS A 654 -35.16 1.44 -22.91
C HIS A 654 -34.10 2.43 -22.39
N ILE A 655 -32.83 2.29 -22.77
CA ILE A 655 -31.79 3.27 -22.48
C ILE A 655 -32.12 4.61 -23.14
N TYR A 656 -32.53 4.60 -24.41
CA TYR A 656 -32.94 5.80 -25.14
C TYR A 656 -34.26 6.38 -24.63
N GLU A 657 -35.23 5.56 -24.24
CA GLU A 657 -36.49 6.02 -23.63
C GLU A 657 -36.26 6.80 -22.34
N ARG A 658 -35.35 6.32 -21.46
CA ARG A 658 -35.08 6.98 -20.17
C ARG A 658 -34.10 8.14 -20.26
N HIS A 659 -33.14 8.08 -21.18
CA HIS A 659 -31.96 8.95 -21.14
C HIS A 659 -31.63 9.63 -22.48
N GLY A 660 -32.38 9.36 -23.56
CA GLY A 660 -32.08 9.85 -24.91
C GLY A 660 -31.84 11.36 -25.00
N SER A 661 -32.67 12.15 -24.32
CA SER A 661 -32.54 13.62 -24.29
C SER A 661 -31.32 14.14 -23.52
N LYS A 662 -30.71 13.30 -22.68
CA LYS A 662 -29.53 13.64 -21.86
C LYS A 662 -28.20 13.26 -22.53
N PHE A 663 -28.24 12.51 -23.62
CA PHE A 663 -27.03 12.14 -24.34
C PHE A 663 -26.38 13.36 -25.01
N PRO A 664 -25.05 13.34 -25.22
CA PRO A 664 -24.38 14.39 -25.97
C PRO A 664 -24.71 14.31 -27.46
N SER A 665 -24.57 15.42 -28.18
CA SER A 665 -24.60 15.41 -29.65
C SER A 665 -23.29 14.81 -30.19
N ALA A 666 -23.36 14.09 -31.31
CA ALA A 666 -22.17 13.60 -31.98
C ALA A 666 -21.37 14.77 -32.58
N LEU A 667 -20.04 14.68 -32.55
CA LEU A 667 -19.11 15.70 -33.00
C LEU A 667 -18.39 15.24 -34.27
N GLY A 668 -18.35 16.15 -35.24
CA GLY A 668 -17.71 15.97 -36.54
C GLY A 668 -16.78 17.12 -36.93
N PHE A 669 -16.19 16.98 -38.11
CA PHE A 669 -15.58 18.09 -38.83
C PHE A 669 -16.65 18.88 -39.60
N GLU A 670 -16.42 20.17 -39.85
CA GLU A 670 -17.39 21.03 -40.56
C GLU A 670 -17.37 20.76 -42.06
N SER A 671 -16.21 20.36 -42.59
CA SER A 671 -16.02 19.93 -43.98
C SER A 671 -15.09 18.72 -44.10
N GLU A 672 -15.11 18.08 -45.27
CA GLU A 672 -14.14 17.04 -45.63
C GLU A 672 -12.69 17.55 -45.58
N ASP A 673 -12.47 18.81 -45.98
CA ASP A 673 -11.13 19.42 -45.99
C ASP A 673 -10.59 19.69 -44.58
N ASP A 674 -11.46 20.01 -43.62
CA ASP A 674 -11.08 20.10 -42.21
C ASP A 674 -10.64 18.75 -41.66
N PHE A 675 -11.34 17.67 -42.02
CA PHE A 675 -10.94 16.31 -41.65
C PHE A 675 -9.60 15.92 -42.28
N LYS A 676 -9.39 16.22 -43.57
CA LYS A 676 -8.10 15.97 -44.24
C LYS A 676 -6.97 16.74 -43.57
N THR A 677 -7.20 17.99 -43.20
CA THR A 677 -6.24 18.85 -42.51
C THR A 677 -5.89 18.28 -41.14
N PHE A 678 -6.89 17.93 -40.34
CA PHE A 678 -6.70 17.26 -39.06
C PHE A 678 -5.87 15.97 -39.20
N TRP A 679 -6.21 15.13 -40.18
CA TRP A 679 -5.51 13.87 -40.39
C TRP A 679 -4.03 14.10 -40.71
N SER A 680 -3.74 15.00 -41.66
CA SER A 680 -2.36 15.32 -42.05
C SER A 680 -1.52 15.89 -40.90
N GLN A 681 -2.14 16.58 -39.94
CA GLN A 681 -1.46 17.12 -38.76
C GLN A 681 -1.20 16.06 -37.67
N LYS A 682 -2.03 15.02 -37.60
CA LYS A 682 -1.98 14.02 -36.52
C LYS A 682 -1.33 12.70 -36.92
N ALA A 683 -1.29 12.40 -38.21
CA ALA A 683 -0.74 11.16 -38.70
C ALA A 683 0.79 11.13 -38.59
N ASP A 684 1.32 9.93 -38.35
CA ASP A 684 2.76 9.67 -38.32
C ASP A 684 3.35 9.62 -39.74
N SER A 685 4.64 9.26 -39.86
CA SER A 685 5.32 9.11 -41.15
C SER A 685 4.71 8.03 -42.05
N ASN A 686 4.03 7.04 -41.46
CA ASN A 686 3.28 6.02 -42.19
C ASN A 686 1.88 6.49 -42.58
N GLY A 687 1.50 7.71 -42.19
CA GLY A 687 0.19 8.34 -42.39
C GLY A 687 -0.92 7.68 -41.57
N GLU A 688 -0.56 7.06 -40.45
CA GLU A 688 -1.46 6.43 -39.49
C GLU A 688 -1.60 7.27 -38.23
N ILE A 689 -2.74 7.19 -37.56
CA ILE A 689 -2.94 7.82 -36.25
C ILE A 689 -3.03 6.71 -35.21
N LYS A 690 -2.13 6.72 -34.21
CA LYS A 690 -2.11 5.75 -33.12
C LYS A 690 -2.58 6.39 -31.82
N LEU A 691 -3.60 5.81 -31.20
CA LEU A 691 -4.23 6.36 -29.99
C LEU A 691 -4.54 5.26 -28.99
N GLN A 692 -4.36 5.54 -27.70
CA GLN A 692 -4.75 4.60 -26.66
C GLN A 692 -6.24 4.72 -26.32
N ASP A 693 -6.91 3.59 -26.15
CA ASP A 693 -8.25 3.56 -25.57
C ASP A 693 -8.24 3.75 -24.04
N SER A 694 -9.40 3.70 -23.39
CA SER A 694 -9.53 3.84 -21.94
C SER A 694 -8.96 2.65 -21.16
N THR A 695 -8.71 1.53 -21.84
CA THR A 695 -8.15 0.33 -21.23
C THR A 695 -6.63 0.26 -21.35
N GLY A 696 -6.02 1.14 -22.15
CA GLY A 696 -4.57 1.27 -22.34
C GLY A 696 -4.03 0.54 -23.57
N LEU A 697 -4.91 -0.02 -24.41
CA LEU A 697 -4.51 -0.63 -25.68
C LEU A 697 -4.37 0.44 -26.76
N THR A 698 -3.37 0.31 -27.62
CA THR A 698 -3.19 1.22 -28.74
C THR A 698 -4.05 0.78 -29.91
N LEU A 699 -4.84 1.68 -30.49
CA LEU A 699 -5.55 1.47 -31.76
C LEU A 699 -4.90 2.28 -32.88
N THR A 700 -4.87 1.68 -34.07
CA THR A 700 -4.30 2.27 -35.28
C THR A 700 -5.43 2.66 -36.24
N PHE A 701 -5.51 3.94 -36.55
CA PHE A 701 -6.37 4.49 -37.58
C PHE A 701 -5.56 4.58 -38.87
N SER A 702 -5.81 3.65 -39.80
CA SER A 702 -5.00 3.46 -41.00
C SER A 702 -5.34 4.44 -42.12
N LYS A 703 -4.45 4.55 -43.12
CA LYS A 703 -4.73 5.28 -44.38
C LYS A 703 -5.99 4.74 -45.09
N ALA A 704 -6.22 3.44 -45.01
CA ALA A 704 -7.41 2.81 -45.60
C ALA A 704 -8.69 3.30 -44.91
N LEU A 705 -8.68 3.36 -43.57
CA LEU A 705 -9.79 3.92 -42.79
C LEU A 705 -10.04 5.38 -43.14
N ARG A 706 -8.98 6.19 -43.31
CA ARG A 706 -9.13 7.59 -43.74
C ARG A 706 -9.91 7.70 -45.05
N LYS A 707 -9.53 6.91 -46.05
CA LYS A 707 -10.17 6.89 -47.37
C LYS A 707 -11.64 6.51 -47.24
N GLN A 708 -11.94 5.44 -46.51
CA GLN A 708 -13.30 4.98 -46.26
C GLN A 708 -14.14 6.02 -45.49
N THR A 709 -13.53 6.74 -44.54
CA THR A 709 -14.21 7.80 -43.75
C THR A 709 -14.67 8.94 -44.65
N ILE A 710 -13.85 9.30 -45.66
CA ILE A 710 -14.19 10.33 -46.64
C ILE A 710 -15.30 9.83 -47.56
N GLU A 711 -15.14 8.65 -48.15
CA GLU A 711 -16.09 8.06 -49.10
C GLU A 711 -17.49 7.86 -48.49
N ASN A 712 -17.56 7.48 -47.22
CA ASN A 712 -18.82 7.24 -46.51
C ASN A 712 -19.41 8.51 -45.87
N GLY A 713 -18.73 9.66 -45.94
CA GLY A 713 -19.19 10.89 -45.27
C GLY A 713 -19.09 10.87 -43.74
N ASN A 714 -18.42 9.87 -43.14
CA ASN A 714 -18.30 9.69 -41.69
C ASN A 714 -17.36 10.72 -41.02
N TRP A 715 -16.77 11.64 -41.77
CA TRP A 715 -16.03 12.79 -41.22
C TRP A 715 -16.91 13.66 -40.31
N ASN A 716 -18.23 13.64 -40.49
CA ASN A 716 -19.23 14.30 -39.65
C ASN A 716 -19.38 13.68 -38.23
N VAL A 717 -18.75 12.54 -37.96
CA VAL A 717 -18.73 11.89 -36.62
C VAL A 717 -17.33 11.50 -36.15
N ALA A 718 -16.30 11.79 -36.95
CA ALA A 718 -14.94 11.34 -36.69
C ALA A 718 -14.35 11.87 -35.37
N LYS A 719 -14.73 13.08 -34.91
CA LYS A 719 -14.31 13.58 -33.59
C LYS A 719 -14.92 12.72 -32.48
N SER A 720 -16.21 12.41 -32.56
CA SER A 720 -16.85 11.49 -31.61
C SER A 720 -16.22 10.09 -31.62
N ALA A 721 -15.84 9.57 -32.79
CA ALA A 721 -15.16 8.28 -32.88
C ALA A 721 -13.83 8.26 -32.10
N VAL A 722 -13.06 9.35 -32.14
CA VAL A 722 -11.86 9.51 -31.30
C VAL A 722 -12.22 9.63 -29.83
N VAL A 723 -13.30 10.34 -29.49
CA VAL A 723 -13.79 10.46 -28.10
C VAL A 723 -14.24 9.11 -27.53
N LEU A 724 -14.82 8.22 -28.34
CA LEU A 724 -15.23 6.87 -27.91
C LEU A 724 -14.07 6.07 -27.31
N LEU A 725 -12.85 6.27 -27.79
CA LEU A 725 -11.68 5.57 -27.25
C LEU A 725 -11.56 5.76 -25.75
N LYS A 726 -11.88 6.94 -25.23
CA LYS A 726 -11.85 7.24 -23.79
C LYS A 726 -13.21 7.13 -23.12
N ASN A 727 -14.28 7.50 -23.82
CA ASN A 727 -15.61 7.73 -23.25
C ASN A 727 -16.71 6.80 -23.77
N ALA A 728 -16.38 5.70 -24.45
CA ALA A 728 -17.35 4.68 -24.82
C ALA A 728 -18.21 4.27 -23.61
N ASN A 729 -19.53 4.21 -23.84
CA ASN A 729 -20.49 3.72 -22.86
C ASN A 729 -20.32 2.22 -22.66
N GLU A 730 -20.05 1.48 -23.73
CA GLU A 730 -19.81 0.04 -23.68
C GLU A 730 -18.61 -0.33 -24.57
N ILE A 731 -17.79 -1.27 -24.10
CA ILE A 731 -16.73 -1.90 -24.89
C ILE A 731 -16.94 -3.41 -24.80
N TRP A 732 -17.02 -4.04 -25.96
CA TRP A 732 -17.24 -5.48 -26.10
C TRP A 732 -16.09 -6.12 -26.88
N GLY A 733 -15.58 -7.24 -26.37
CA GLY A 733 -14.73 -8.17 -27.12
C GLY A 733 -15.58 -9.31 -27.68
N ALA A 734 -15.54 -9.53 -28.99
CA ALA A 734 -16.28 -10.62 -29.63
C ALA A 734 -15.37 -11.37 -30.60
N LEU A 735 -15.60 -12.67 -30.76
CA LEU A 735 -14.96 -13.44 -31.83
C LEU A 735 -15.75 -13.18 -33.12
N ASP A 736 -15.04 -12.94 -34.21
CA ASP A 736 -15.63 -12.97 -35.55
C ASP A 736 -15.81 -14.42 -36.04
N PRO A 737 -16.42 -14.63 -37.23
CA PRO A 737 -16.59 -15.97 -37.80
C PRO A 737 -15.28 -16.73 -38.05
N GLU A 738 -14.15 -16.03 -38.18
CA GLU A 738 -12.81 -16.61 -38.34
C GLU A 738 -12.10 -16.84 -37.00
N GLN A 739 -12.82 -16.68 -35.87
CA GLN A 739 -12.31 -16.75 -34.50
C GLN A 739 -11.24 -15.70 -34.17
N SER A 740 -11.16 -14.65 -34.97
CA SER A 740 -10.34 -13.46 -34.71
C SER A 740 -11.09 -12.53 -33.77
N LEU A 741 -10.36 -11.96 -32.81
CA LEU A 741 -11.01 -11.15 -31.79
C LEU A 741 -11.21 -9.70 -32.24
N PHE A 742 -12.46 -9.24 -32.23
CA PHE A 742 -12.85 -7.86 -32.53
C PHE A 742 -13.27 -7.11 -31.28
N ARG A 743 -12.92 -5.82 -31.25
CA ARG A 743 -13.40 -4.87 -30.25
C ARG A 743 -14.45 -3.95 -30.84
N LYS A 744 -15.60 -3.89 -30.16
CA LYS A 744 -16.74 -3.04 -30.50
C LYS A 744 -16.86 -1.96 -29.44
N TYR A 745 -16.74 -0.70 -29.81
CA TYR A 745 -16.97 0.45 -28.93
C TYR A 745 -18.32 1.04 -29.28
N ILE A 746 -19.16 1.23 -28.27
CA ILE A 746 -20.50 1.78 -28.42
C ILE A 746 -20.60 3.03 -27.54
N GLY A 747 -21.02 4.14 -28.14
CA GLY A 747 -21.42 5.34 -27.40
C GLY A 747 -22.82 5.79 -27.76
N TYR A 748 -23.54 6.32 -26.78
CA TYR A 748 -24.91 6.78 -26.96
C TYR A 748 -24.93 8.30 -27.16
N TYR A 749 -25.43 8.73 -28.32
CA TYR A 749 -25.57 10.14 -28.71
C TYR A 749 -27.02 10.47 -29.04
N GLN A 750 -27.38 11.75 -29.05
CA GLN A 750 -28.74 12.23 -29.35
C GLN A 750 -29.25 11.76 -30.73
N THR A 751 -28.36 11.70 -31.71
CA THR A 751 -28.67 11.30 -33.09
C THR A 751 -28.72 9.78 -33.28
N GLY A 752 -28.53 9.01 -32.22
CA GLY A 752 -28.43 7.55 -32.24
C GLY A 752 -27.07 7.04 -31.76
N PRO A 753 -26.91 5.72 -31.60
CA PRO A 753 -25.66 5.13 -31.17
C PRO A 753 -24.53 5.35 -32.19
N LEU A 754 -23.30 5.55 -31.73
CA LEU A 754 -22.10 5.53 -32.57
C LEU A 754 -21.31 4.26 -32.27
N VAL A 755 -20.90 3.56 -33.32
CA VAL A 755 -20.14 2.32 -33.23
C VAL A 755 -18.74 2.53 -33.81
N LEU A 756 -17.72 2.01 -33.15
CA LEU A 756 -16.36 1.87 -33.69
C LEU A 756 -15.92 0.41 -33.58
N LEU A 757 -15.37 -0.13 -34.66
CA LEU A 757 -14.92 -1.51 -34.78
C LEU A 757 -13.41 -1.55 -34.99
N ALA A 758 -12.71 -2.34 -34.18
CA ALA A 758 -11.28 -2.62 -34.33
C ALA A 758 -11.02 -4.12 -34.35
N ASP A 759 -10.07 -4.56 -35.18
CA ASP A 759 -9.68 -5.97 -35.28
C ASP A 759 -8.74 -6.41 -34.13
N GLN A 760 -8.26 -7.65 -34.24
CA GLN A 760 -7.34 -8.26 -33.28
C GLN A 760 -5.93 -7.64 -33.27
N ASN A 761 -5.56 -6.92 -34.31
CA ASN A 761 -4.31 -6.14 -34.36
C ASN A 761 -4.52 -4.73 -33.78
N GLY A 762 -5.77 -4.36 -33.47
CA GLY A 762 -6.19 -3.03 -33.05
C GLY A 762 -6.22 -2.02 -34.20
N VAL A 763 -6.27 -2.48 -35.44
CA VAL A 763 -6.56 -1.62 -36.58
C VAL A 763 -8.05 -1.32 -36.59
N VAL A 764 -8.39 -0.02 -36.60
CA VAL A 764 -9.78 0.43 -36.68
C VAL A 764 -10.27 0.21 -38.11
N HIS A 765 -11.28 -0.64 -38.26
CA HIS A 765 -11.89 -0.96 -39.56
C HIS A 765 -12.94 0.06 -39.97
N SER A 766 -13.76 0.50 -39.02
CA SER A 766 -14.83 1.44 -39.33
C SER A 766 -15.33 2.11 -38.05
N PHE A 767 -15.90 3.30 -38.23
CA PHE A 767 -16.79 3.90 -37.25
C PHE A 767 -17.93 4.59 -38.00
N TYR A 768 -19.14 4.53 -37.44
CA TYR A 768 -20.35 5.00 -38.10
C TYR A 768 -21.48 5.19 -37.09
N ASN A 769 -22.42 6.10 -37.41
CA ASN A 769 -23.69 6.19 -36.70
C ASN A 769 -24.52 4.94 -36.99
N TRP A 770 -25.19 4.42 -35.98
CA TRP A 770 -26.06 3.27 -36.13
C TRP A 770 -27.36 3.68 -36.81
N GLU A 771 -27.52 3.25 -38.07
CA GLU A 771 -28.68 3.59 -38.92
C GLU A 771 -29.78 2.52 -38.91
N LYS A 772 -29.53 1.35 -38.32
CA LYS A 772 -30.51 0.26 -38.19
C LYS A 772 -31.36 0.45 -36.92
N SER A 773 -32.31 -0.47 -36.71
CA SER A 773 -33.14 -0.46 -35.49
C SER A 773 -32.28 -0.58 -34.22
N LEU A 774 -32.72 0.02 -33.10
CA LEU A 774 -32.03 -0.12 -31.82
C LEU A 774 -32.03 -1.58 -31.32
N THR A 775 -33.09 -2.35 -31.63
CA THR A 775 -33.13 -3.80 -31.44
C THR A 775 -31.98 -4.51 -32.17
N ASP A 776 -31.66 -4.12 -33.41
CA ASP A 776 -30.55 -4.72 -34.15
C ASP A 776 -29.17 -4.41 -33.53
N LEU A 777 -29.04 -3.32 -32.76
CA LEU A 777 -27.78 -2.99 -32.07
C LEU A 777 -27.43 -4.03 -30.99
N GLU A 778 -28.42 -4.78 -30.47
CA GLU A 778 -28.17 -5.83 -29.48
C GLU A 778 -27.25 -6.94 -30.03
N LYS A 779 -27.20 -7.14 -31.36
CA LYS A 779 -26.24 -8.04 -32.02
C LYS A 779 -24.78 -7.58 -31.88
N LEU A 780 -24.56 -6.31 -31.53
CA LEU A 780 -23.24 -5.79 -31.19
C LEU A 780 -22.95 -5.84 -29.69
N ARG A 781 -23.97 -6.00 -28.84
CA ARG A 781 -23.87 -6.10 -27.38
C ARG A 781 -23.83 -7.56 -26.93
N GLU A 782 -22.91 -8.32 -27.53
CA GLU A 782 -22.66 -9.72 -27.22
C GLU A 782 -21.16 -10.04 -27.21
N GLY A 783 -20.78 -11.02 -26.41
CA GLY A 783 -19.41 -11.45 -26.17
C GLY A 783 -18.93 -11.10 -24.76
N LEU A 784 -17.66 -10.70 -24.66
CA LEU A 784 -16.99 -10.32 -23.43
C LEU A 784 -17.22 -8.83 -23.16
N LEU A 785 -17.93 -8.52 -22.08
CA LEU A 785 -18.08 -7.16 -21.62
C LEU A 785 -16.77 -6.69 -20.98
N ILE A 786 -16.15 -5.67 -21.57
CA ILE A 786 -14.85 -5.12 -21.12
C ILE A 786 -15.05 -3.80 -20.37
N LYS A 787 -16.05 -3.01 -20.75
CA LYS A 787 -16.38 -1.75 -20.08
C LYS A 787 -17.85 -1.45 -20.21
N ARG A 788 -18.41 -0.87 -19.16
CA ARG A 788 -19.75 -0.26 -19.13
C ARG A 788 -19.70 1.04 -18.32
N ARG A 789 -20.50 2.04 -18.70
CA ARG A 789 -20.66 3.32 -17.98
C ARG A 789 -22.09 3.54 -17.51
#